data_AF-A0A6N7A7C7-F1
#
_entry.id   AF-A0A6N7A7C7-F1
#
_cell.length_a   1.000
_cell.length_b   1.000
_cell.length_c   1.000
_cell.angle_alpha   90.00
_cell.angle_beta   90.00
_cell.angle_gamma   90.00
#
_symmetry.space_group_name_H-M   'P 1'
#
loop_
_entity.id
_entity.type
_entity.pdbx_description
1 polymer ?
#
loop_
_entity_poly.entity_id
_entity_poly.type
_entity_poly.pdbx_seq_one_letter_code
_entity_poly.pdbx_strand_id
1 'polypeptide(L)'
;MPIRPNRPRTVFPAAPALLLAVSVLAYGLFLPRLGFAWDDLLTVWIRYRLGAEAMARCFDISRPALGWFFQLTTAILPPVPAYWHIFAIFWRWAGAAALWALVRSLWPGRGFLAAAASLLFLVYPGFSQQFVAYTYSHYLAILAFFLLSILFTVWSLRRPRLFWPLTAAALLLSAANLLALEYFFLLELLRPFVTWIALRTGLPEVKPRLRRTVSLSLPYLGIFLAAAFGRAFLFPNQLYAMTALDAWQSAPGAALLALGASILKSLWLVTGAAWGQAFRFPAAGDGSVFGVWLAVVALAGALTVLAARKQAHGPDRSGAARAVWLGVIAMLLAGWPFWLIRFNVALNFPSDRFTLPFMLGVSLLAAGLLEFVPVPALKVGLLAALVGLAAGRQVTLADAYAREWELQKALFWQMAWRVPALEPGTLVFLNDSALTYYADNSLSAALNWTYAPANRSDRADYWLFHPRSRLGGSLPALEPGLPIHYSFYAGTFDGNTTRSLALDYSPPGCLRVLDPDLDTVNPVIHPTLRAAASFSQTDVILPAGSPLLPALYGPEPEHGWCWYFEKADLARQQGNWREAVALGDEAMSQGYFPALQQEWLVFIEAYAHTGAWMRAQAATADVSRAAPYLDPLLCRLWDRIVLSTPDTPERRAARLLLAERPNCYP
;
A
#
# COMPACT_ATOMS: atom_id res chain seq x y z
N MET A 1 52.95 18.13 10.00
CA MET A 1 53.28 16.71 10.29
C MET A 1 52.16 15.82 9.76
N PRO A 2 52.44 14.83 8.89
CA PRO A 2 51.41 13.90 8.44
C PRO A 2 51.15 12.86 9.54
N ILE A 3 49.93 12.90 10.08
CA ILE A 3 49.44 11.98 11.12
C ILE A 3 49.28 10.58 10.50
N ARG A 4 49.94 9.56 11.08
CA ARG A 4 49.75 8.16 10.71
C ARG A 4 48.28 7.76 10.93
N PRO A 5 47.61 7.09 9.97
CA PRO A 5 46.26 6.61 10.16
C PRO A 5 46.29 5.40 11.09
N ASN A 6 45.71 5.54 12.28
CA ASN A 6 45.35 4.40 13.12
C ASN A 6 44.33 3.57 12.32
N ARG A 7 44.75 2.46 11.71
CA ARG A 7 43.86 1.57 10.96
C ARG A 7 42.81 1.02 11.93
N PRO A 8 41.50 1.29 11.75
CA PRO A 8 40.50 0.59 12.54
C PRO A 8 40.57 -0.90 12.17
N ARG A 9 40.77 -1.76 13.16
CA ARG A 9 40.65 -3.21 13.01
C ARG A 9 39.36 -3.52 12.26
N THR A 10 39.50 -4.35 11.25
CA THR A 10 38.52 -4.83 10.28
C THR A 10 37.29 -5.46 10.96
N VAL A 11 36.26 -4.65 11.22
CA VAL A 11 34.90 -5.12 11.60
C VAL A 11 33.88 -4.74 10.50
N PHE A 12 34.34 -4.20 9.37
CA PHE A 12 33.48 -3.66 8.33
C PHE A 12 32.55 -4.68 7.62
N PRO A 13 32.92 -5.96 7.37
CA PRO A 13 32.01 -6.87 6.66
C PRO A 13 30.90 -7.46 7.54
N ALA A 14 31.09 -7.56 8.87
CA ALA A 14 30.15 -8.24 9.75
C ALA A 14 28.83 -7.48 9.94
N ALA A 15 28.86 -6.14 10.00
CA ALA A 15 27.67 -5.33 10.27
C ALA A 15 26.70 -5.25 9.07
N PRO A 16 27.14 -4.97 7.83
CA PRO A 16 26.25 -5.03 6.66
C PRO A 16 25.65 -6.42 6.44
N ALA A 17 26.42 -7.50 6.67
CA ALA A 17 25.89 -8.86 6.57
C ALA A 17 24.79 -9.14 7.61
N LEU A 18 24.95 -8.64 8.85
CA LEU A 18 23.94 -8.76 9.88
C LEU A 18 22.68 -7.96 9.56
N LEU A 19 22.83 -6.74 9.05
CA LEU A 19 21.69 -5.94 8.59
C LEU A 19 20.95 -6.66 7.45
N LEU A 20 21.66 -7.33 6.54
CA LEU A 20 21.06 -8.12 5.47
C LEU A 20 20.28 -9.31 6.03
N ALA A 21 20.85 -10.02 7.01
CA ALA A 21 20.16 -11.13 7.67
C ALA A 21 18.86 -10.66 8.33
N VAL A 22 18.89 -9.56 9.09
CA VAL A 22 17.68 -8.99 9.71
C VAL A 22 16.68 -8.52 8.65
N SER A 23 17.12 -7.93 7.53
CA SER A 23 16.20 -7.50 6.47
C SER A 23 15.52 -8.68 5.79
N VAL A 24 16.25 -9.76 5.52
CA VAL A 24 15.67 -10.98 4.93
C VAL A 24 14.68 -11.64 5.91
N LEU A 25 14.98 -11.67 7.20
CA LEU A 25 14.05 -12.18 8.21
C LEU A 25 12.77 -11.34 8.32
N ALA A 26 12.88 -10.01 8.27
CA ALA A 26 11.73 -9.12 8.42
C ALA A 26 10.85 -9.04 7.17
N TYR A 27 11.43 -9.16 5.97
CA TYR A 27 10.76 -8.81 4.71
C TYR A 27 10.78 -9.92 3.65
N GLY A 28 11.65 -10.92 3.79
CA GLY A 28 11.90 -11.92 2.74
C GLY A 28 11.15 -13.25 2.89
N LEU A 29 10.57 -13.55 4.07
CA LEU A 29 10.01 -14.88 4.34
C LEU A 29 8.77 -15.21 3.52
N PHE A 30 7.99 -14.21 3.13
CA PHE A 30 6.74 -14.38 2.37
C PHE A 30 6.91 -14.15 0.86
N LEU A 31 8.15 -14.01 0.36
CA LEU A 31 8.44 -13.71 -1.05
C LEU A 31 7.63 -14.54 -2.07
N PRO A 32 7.45 -15.88 -1.92
CA PRO A 32 6.70 -16.67 -2.89
C PRO A 32 5.19 -16.36 -2.96
N ARG A 33 4.63 -15.78 -1.89
CA ARG A 33 3.19 -15.48 -1.76
C ARG A 33 2.87 -14.00 -1.96
N LEU A 34 3.88 -13.14 -2.04
CA LEU A 34 3.71 -11.71 -2.21
C LEU A 34 3.53 -11.36 -3.70
N GLY A 35 2.51 -10.55 -3.97
CA GLY A 35 2.25 -9.99 -5.31
C GLY A 35 2.50 -8.50 -5.41
N PHE A 36 1.80 -7.86 -6.34
CA PHE A 36 1.77 -6.40 -6.48
C PHE A 36 0.56 -5.83 -5.75
N ALA A 37 0.78 -4.79 -4.96
CA ALA A 37 -0.27 -4.14 -4.18
C ALA A 37 -0.42 -2.66 -4.59
N TRP A 38 -1.61 -2.12 -4.42
CA TRP A 38 -1.90 -0.69 -4.62
C TRP A 38 -1.37 -0.13 -5.95
N ASP A 39 -0.63 0.98 -5.91
CA ASP A 39 -0.04 1.67 -7.07
C ASP A 39 0.92 0.80 -7.90
N ASP A 40 1.41 -0.33 -7.36
CA ASP A 40 2.23 -1.26 -8.14
C ASP A 40 1.46 -1.79 -9.36
N LEU A 41 0.20 -2.21 -9.19
CA LEU A 41 -0.59 -2.77 -10.29
C LEU A 41 -0.82 -1.77 -11.40
N LEU A 42 -1.15 -0.54 -11.03
CA LEU A 42 -1.32 0.56 -11.97
C LEU A 42 -0.02 0.83 -12.74
N THR A 43 1.10 0.93 -12.03
CA THR A 43 2.38 1.29 -12.65
C THR A 43 2.90 0.17 -13.55
N VAL A 44 2.71 -1.09 -13.14
CA VAL A 44 3.02 -2.28 -13.94
C VAL A 44 2.12 -2.32 -15.18
N TRP A 45 0.81 -2.07 -15.05
CA TRP A 45 -0.10 -2.01 -16.20
C TRP A 45 0.30 -0.91 -17.19
N ILE A 46 0.60 0.30 -16.72
CA ILE A 46 1.07 1.41 -17.58
C ILE A 46 2.33 0.96 -18.34
N ARG A 47 3.34 0.41 -17.65
CA ARG A 47 4.61 0.05 -18.27
C ARG A 47 4.50 -1.10 -19.27
N TYR A 48 3.76 -2.16 -18.93
CA TYR A 48 3.76 -3.43 -19.65
C TYR A 48 2.57 -3.63 -20.57
N ARG A 49 1.51 -2.83 -20.40
CA ARG A 49 0.40 -2.74 -21.38
C ARG A 49 0.50 -1.48 -22.19
N LEU A 50 0.45 -0.29 -21.59
CA LEU A 50 0.44 0.96 -22.37
C LEU A 50 1.81 1.30 -22.99
N GLY A 51 2.90 0.83 -22.39
CA GLY A 51 4.26 0.92 -22.93
C GLY A 51 5.15 1.96 -22.25
N ALA A 52 6.42 2.03 -22.67
CA ALA A 52 7.42 2.93 -22.08
C ALA A 52 7.06 4.42 -22.25
N GLU A 53 6.46 4.78 -23.39
CA GLU A 53 6.04 6.16 -23.65
C GLU A 53 4.89 6.59 -22.74
N ALA A 54 3.92 5.71 -22.48
CA ALA A 54 2.85 5.98 -21.52
C ALA A 54 3.40 6.16 -20.11
N MET A 55 4.40 5.35 -19.72
CA MET A 55 5.11 5.51 -18.46
C MET A 55 5.84 6.86 -18.38
N ALA A 56 6.50 7.31 -19.45
CA ALA A 56 7.13 8.62 -19.49
C ALA A 56 6.10 9.74 -19.30
N ARG A 57 5.00 9.72 -20.08
CA ARG A 57 3.92 10.73 -20.01
C ARG A 57 3.29 10.81 -18.61
N CYS A 58 3.03 9.67 -17.97
CA CYS A 58 2.45 9.59 -16.63
C CYS A 58 3.28 10.38 -15.59
N PHE A 59 4.61 10.40 -15.73
CA PHE A 59 5.53 11.04 -14.80
C PHE A 59 6.03 12.41 -15.27
N ASP A 60 5.87 12.77 -16.54
CA ASP A 60 6.45 13.99 -17.13
C ASP A 60 5.91 15.29 -16.48
N ILE A 61 4.68 15.24 -15.99
CA ILE A 61 4.02 16.40 -15.40
C ILE A 61 4.39 16.56 -13.91
N SER A 62 4.64 15.45 -13.21
CA SER A 62 4.74 15.42 -11.75
C SER A 62 6.10 14.98 -11.20
N ARG A 63 6.80 14.03 -11.80
CA ARG A 63 8.13 13.57 -11.35
C ARG A 63 8.95 12.96 -12.50
N PRO A 64 9.43 13.77 -13.47
CA PRO A 64 10.12 13.26 -14.67
C PRO A 64 11.31 12.35 -14.35
N ALA A 65 12.15 12.75 -13.40
CA ALA A 65 13.31 11.97 -13.00
C ALA A 65 12.92 10.60 -12.39
N LEU A 66 11.82 10.52 -11.64
CA LEU A 66 11.29 9.26 -11.14
C LEU A 66 10.80 8.37 -12.29
N GLY A 67 10.16 8.95 -13.31
CA GLY A 67 9.79 8.25 -14.54
C GLY A 67 11.00 7.61 -15.23
N TRP A 68 12.14 8.30 -15.29
CA TRP A 68 13.39 7.73 -15.82
C TRP A 68 13.93 6.58 -14.97
N PHE A 69 13.86 6.69 -13.63
CA PHE A 69 14.25 5.60 -12.76
C PHE A 69 13.41 4.34 -13.01
N PHE A 70 12.09 4.48 -13.13
CA PHE A 70 11.22 3.37 -13.49
C PHE A 70 11.54 2.78 -14.88
N GLN A 71 11.85 3.62 -15.88
CA GLN A 71 12.23 3.11 -17.20
C GLN A 71 13.53 2.31 -17.15
N LEU A 72 14.53 2.80 -16.40
CA LEU A 72 15.80 2.09 -16.23
C LEU A 72 15.61 0.74 -15.53
N THR A 73 14.88 0.71 -14.42
CA THR A 73 14.69 -0.52 -13.64
C THR A 73 13.85 -1.53 -14.41
N THR A 74 12.82 -1.10 -15.12
CA THR A 74 11.94 -1.99 -15.92
C THR A 74 12.56 -2.47 -17.23
N ALA A 75 13.65 -1.85 -17.68
CA ALA A 75 14.47 -2.40 -18.76
C ALA A 75 15.27 -3.63 -18.30
N ILE A 76 15.47 -3.79 -16.99
CA ILE A 76 16.29 -4.86 -16.38
C ILE A 76 15.42 -5.89 -15.68
N LEU A 77 14.42 -5.45 -14.92
CA LEU A 77 13.56 -6.29 -14.09
C LEU A 77 12.19 -6.52 -14.77
N PRO A 78 11.83 -7.78 -15.09
CA PRO A 78 10.50 -8.10 -15.63
C PRO A 78 9.38 -7.90 -14.57
N PRO A 79 8.08 -8.00 -14.96
CA PRO A 79 6.95 -7.83 -14.03
C PRO A 79 6.72 -9.08 -13.16
N VAL A 80 7.78 -9.58 -12.52
CA VAL A 80 7.75 -10.72 -11.61
C VAL A 80 7.81 -10.19 -10.18
N PRO A 81 6.74 -10.33 -9.36
CA PRO A 81 6.67 -9.73 -8.02
C PRO A 81 7.90 -10.02 -7.15
N ALA A 82 8.36 -11.28 -7.11
CA ALA A 82 9.50 -11.69 -6.30
C ALA A 82 10.76 -10.84 -6.57
N TYR A 83 11.03 -10.45 -7.82
CA TYR A 83 12.18 -9.64 -8.17
C TYR A 83 12.09 -8.22 -7.62
N TRP A 84 10.89 -7.63 -7.65
CA TRP A 84 10.64 -6.29 -7.12
C TRP A 84 10.70 -6.28 -5.58
N HIS A 85 10.21 -7.33 -4.91
CA HIS A 85 10.37 -7.47 -3.47
C HIS A 85 11.85 -7.64 -3.06
N ILE A 86 12.63 -8.44 -3.80
CA ILE A 86 14.09 -8.55 -3.58
C ILE A 86 14.77 -7.18 -3.80
N PHE A 87 14.39 -6.46 -4.85
CA PHE A 87 14.89 -5.12 -5.13
C PHE A 87 14.54 -4.12 -4.01
N ALA A 88 13.33 -4.18 -3.45
CA ALA A 88 12.91 -3.39 -2.29
C ALA A 88 13.72 -3.74 -1.03
N ILE A 89 13.97 -5.02 -0.76
CA ILE A 89 14.80 -5.49 0.37
C ILE A 89 16.23 -4.98 0.20
N PHE A 90 16.80 -5.07 -1.00
CA PHE A 90 18.13 -4.58 -1.30
C PHE A 90 18.26 -3.08 -0.97
N TRP A 91 17.35 -2.23 -1.43
CA TRP A 91 17.43 -0.80 -1.15
C TRP A 91 17.14 -0.43 0.30
N ARG A 92 16.26 -1.17 0.97
CA ARG A 92 16.03 -1.05 2.42
C ARG A 92 17.31 -1.35 3.20
N TRP A 93 17.99 -2.45 2.85
CA TRP A 93 19.28 -2.84 3.41
C TRP A 93 20.38 -1.82 3.09
N ALA A 94 20.50 -1.39 1.83
CA ALA A 94 21.52 -0.45 1.38
C ALA A 94 21.40 0.89 2.13
N GLY A 95 20.18 1.39 2.34
CA GLY A 95 19.91 2.57 3.18
C GLY A 95 20.36 2.37 4.62
N ALA A 96 20.02 1.23 5.26
CA ALA A 96 20.45 0.92 6.62
C ALA A 96 21.98 0.79 6.75
N ALA A 97 22.64 0.16 5.76
CA ALA A 97 24.09 0.03 5.71
C ALA A 97 24.79 1.39 5.51
N ALA A 98 24.24 2.25 4.65
CA ALA A 98 24.71 3.63 4.48
C ALA A 98 24.58 4.44 5.77
N LEU A 99 23.45 4.31 6.49
CA LEU A 99 23.26 4.95 7.78
C LEU A 99 24.24 4.43 8.84
N TRP A 100 24.45 3.11 8.91
CA TRP A 100 25.45 2.53 9.80
C TRP A 100 26.85 3.12 9.54
N ALA A 101 27.27 3.16 8.26
CA ALA A 101 28.55 3.71 7.86
C ALA A 101 28.66 5.21 8.14
N LEU A 102 27.56 5.96 8.00
CA LEU A 102 27.48 7.39 8.31
C LEU A 102 27.66 7.63 9.81
N VAL A 103 26.92 6.94 10.66
CA VAL A 103 27.00 7.08 12.12
C VAL A 103 28.39 6.68 12.63
N ARG A 104 28.96 5.56 12.12
CA ARG A 104 30.35 5.15 12.41
C ARG A 104 31.37 6.19 11.98
N SER A 105 31.08 6.88 10.87
CA SER A 105 31.91 7.98 10.43
C SER A 105 31.76 9.14 11.43
N LEU A 106 30.58 9.70 11.64
CA LEU A 106 30.38 10.87 12.50
C LEU A 106 30.90 10.71 13.93
N TRP A 107 30.74 9.54 14.53
CA TRP A 107 31.20 9.27 15.89
C TRP A 107 32.11 8.02 15.96
N PRO A 108 33.41 8.17 15.66
CA PRO A 108 34.36 7.07 15.77
C PRO A 108 34.36 6.48 17.19
N GLY A 109 34.41 5.15 17.29
CA GLY A 109 34.34 4.43 18.58
C GLY A 109 32.92 4.16 19.09
N ARG A 110 31.87 4.81 18.54
CA ARG A 110 30.48 4.57 18.94
C ARG A 110 29.82 3.47 18.12
N GLY A 111 30.30 2.26 18.37
CA GLY A 111 29.80 1.08 17.68
C GLY A 111 28.31 0.80 17.95
N PHE A 112 27.89 0.85 19.21
CA PHE A 112 26.51 0.61 19.61
C PHE A 112 25.56 1.60 18.93
N LEU A 113 25.80 2.92 19.04
CA LEU A 113 24.97 3.95 18.41
C LEU A 113 24.75 3.68 16.91
N ALA A 114 25.77 3.24 16.18
CA ALA A 114 25.65 2.90 14.77
C ALA A 114 24.80 1.65 14.54
N ALA A 115 25.01 0.59 15.32
CA ALA A 115 24.19 -0.62 15.25
C ALA A 115 22.72 -0.32 15.58
N ALA A 116 22.46 0.41 16.66
CA ALA A 116 21.12 0.80 17.08
C ALA A 116 20.42 1.66 16.02
N ALA A 117 21.05 2.74 15.55
CA ALA A 117 20.42 3.63 14.56
C ALA A 117 20.10 2.91 13.25
N SER A 118 20.99 2.04 12.76
CA SER A 118 20.77 1.30 11.51
C SER A 118 19.76 0.17 11.64
N LEU A 119 19.75 -0.59 12.75
CA LEU A 119 18.75 -1.63 12.99
C LEU A 119 17.36 -1.03 13.19
N LEU A 120 17.22 0.02 13.99
CA LEU A 120 15.94 0.71 14.22
C LEU A 120 15.40 1.35 12.93
N PHE A 121 16.29 1.91 12.09
CA PHE A 121 15.93 2.39 10.75
C PHE A 121 15.46 1.24 9.87
N LEU A 122 16.18 0.13 9.86
CA LEU A 122 15.87 -1.02 9.01
C LEU A 122 14.46 -1.54 9.28
N VAL A 123 14.08 -1.71 10.54
CA VAL A 123 12.79 -2.32 10.93
C VAL A 123 11.73 -1.32 11.38
N TYR A 124 11.92 -0.02 11.12
CA TYR A 124 11.02 1.04 11.59
C TYR A 124 9.53 0.69 11.37
N PRO A 125 8.73 0.51 12.45
CA PRO A 125 7.39 -0.04 12.36
C PRO A 125 6.30 0.97 11.96
N GLY A 126 6.64 2.26 11.85
CA GLY A 126 5.71 3.28 11.38
C GLY A 126 5.45 3.25 9.88
N PHE A 127 6.27 2.54 9.11
CA PHE A 127 6.14 2.37 7.67
C PHE A 127 5.76 0.91 7.36
N SER A 128 4.57 0.71 6.78
CA SER A 128 4.00 -0.60 6.48
C SER A 128 4.02 -0.97 4.99
N GLN A 129 4.34 -0.02 4.12
CA GLN A 129 4.21 -0.17 2.66
C GLN A 129 5.47 -0.73 1.96
N GLN A 130 6.36 -1.42 2.69
CA GLN A 130 7.50 -2.12 2.09
C GLN A 130 7.03 -3.10 0.98
N PHE A 131 5.86 -3.71 1.17
CA PHE A 131 5.31 -4.75 0.29
C PHE A 131 4.54 -4.19 -0.92
N VAL A 132 4.38 -2.87 -1.01
CA VAL A 132 4.07 -2.17 -2.27
C VAL A 132 5.42 -1.99 -3.00
N ALA A 133 6.02 -3.12 -3.36
CA ALA A 133 7.44 -3.25 -3.64
C ALA A 133 7.87 -2.57 -4.94
N TYR A 134 7.01 -2.53 -5.96
CA TYR A 134 7.37 -1.88 -7.22
C TYR A 134 7.55 -0.38 -6.99
N THR A 135 6.62 0.26 -6.29
CA THR A 135 6.65 1.70 -6.01
C THR A 135 7.70 2.05 -4.95
N TYR A 136 7.67 1.38 -3.79
CA TYR A 136 8.54 1.78 -2.68
C TYR A 136 9.96 1.30 -2.79
N SER A 137 10.28 0.30 -3.63
CA SER A 137 11.69 0.02 -3.94
C SER A 137 12.42 1.23 -4.52
N HIS A 138 11.76 2.00 -5.39
CA HIS A 138 12.30 3.24 -5.94
C HIS A 138 12.41 4.34 -4.87
N TYR A 139 11.42 4.46 -4.00
CA TYR A 139 11.46 5.45 -2.91
C TYR A 139 12.57 5.13 -1.91
N LEU A 140 12.76 3.84 -1.59
CA LEU A 140 13.85 3.35 -0.76
C LEU A 140 15.21 3.55 -1.43
N ALA A 141 15.29 3.37 -2.76
CA ALA A 141 16.51 3.66 -3.52
C ALA A 141 16.90 5.14 -3.42
N ILE A 142 15.93 6.04 -3.58
CA ILE A 142 16.12 7.49 -3.46
C ILE A 142 16.53 7.87 -2.02
N LEU A 143 15.92 7.27 -1.00
CA LEU A 143 16.34 7.43 0.39
C LEU A 143 17.78 6.94 0.62
N ALA A 144 18.16 5.82 0.01
CA ALA A 144 19.52 5.32 0.06
C ALA A 144 20.50 6.25 -0.68
N PHE A 145 20.12 6.84 -1.83
CA PHE A 145 20.92 7.85 -2.53
C PHE A 145 21.16 9.08 -1.67
N PHE A 146 20.14 9.58 -0.97
CA PHE A 146 20.28 10.65 0.01
C PHE A 146 21.31 10.27 1.11
N LEU A 147 21.16 9.11 1.75
CA LEU A 147 22.07 8.68 2.81
C LEU A 147 23.50 8.45 2.30
N LEU A 148 23.68 7.85 1.12
CA LEU A 148 24.97 7.66 0.47
C LEU A 148 25.60 9.00 0.09
N SER A 149 24.81 9.95 -0.39
CA SER A 149 25.29 11.30 -0.68
C SER A 149 25.85 11.97 0.57
N ILE A 150 25.14 11.89 1.70
CA ILE A 150 25.60 12.43 2.99
C ILE A 150 26.86 11.69 3.48
N LEU A 151 26.89 10.36 3.35
CA LEU A 151 28.05 9.53 3.69
C LEU A 151 29.29 9.91 2.88
N PHE A 152 29.15 10.08 1.57
CA PHE A 152 30.25 10.45 0.67
C PHE A 152 30.76 11.87 0.94
N THR A 153 29.91 12.81 1.34
CA THR A 153 30.37 14.10 1.88
C THR A 153 31.25 13.91 3.11
N VAL A 154 30.88 13.05 4.06
CA VAL A 154 31.72 12.80 5.24
C VAL A 154 33.02 12.07 4.87
N TRP A 155 32.97 11.12 3.94
CA TRP A 155 34.15 10.37 3.51
C TRP A 155 35.13 11.20 2.69
N SER A 156 34.66 12.14 1.85
CA SER A 156 35.55 13.03 1.10
C SER A 156 36.44 13.86 2.03
N LEU A 157 35.90 14.28 3.18
CA LEU A 157 36.64 15.02 4.20
C LEU A 157 37.67 14.17 4.94
N ARG A 158 37.45 12.86 5.04
CA ARG A 158 38.34 11.93 5.75
C ARG A 158 39.38 11.26 4.87
N ARG A 159 39.16 11.27 3.55
CA ARG A 159 40.01 10.61 2.55
C ARG A 159 40.44 11.65 1.51
N PRO A 160 41.46 12.49 1.80
CA PRO A 160 41.89 13.56 0.91
C PRO A 160 42.20 13.10 -0.53
N ARG A 161 42.76 11.89 -0.68
CA ARG A 161 43.04 11.29 -2.01
C ARG A 161 41.80 11.02 -2.85
N LEU A 162 40.64 10.83 -2.21
CA LEU A 162 39.37 10.54 -2.86
C LEU A 162 38.40 11.73 -2.75
N PHE A 163 38.91 12.92 -2.42
CA PHE A 163 38.06 14.09 -2.18
C PHE A 163 37.15 14.40 -3.39
N TRP A 164 37.73 14.55 -4.57
CA TRP A 164 37.01 14.88 -5.80
C TRP A 164 36.03 13.79 -6.26
N PRO A 165 36.43 12.50 -6.41
CA PRO A 165 35.48 11.48 -6.84
C PRO A 165 34.33 11.27 -5.85
N LEU A 166 34.59 11.32 -4.54
CA LEU A 166 33.52 11.21 -3.54
C LEU A 166 32.61 12.44 -3.51
N THR A 167 33.15 13.64 -3.74
CA THR A 167 32.34 14.85 -3.84
C THR A 167 31.46 14.83 -5.08
N ALA A 168 31.99 14.40 -6.23
CA ALA A 168 31.22 14.24 -7.45
C ALA A 168 30.10 13.20 -7.27
N ALA A 169 30.41 12.03 -6.70
CA ALA A 169 29.41 11.02 -6.39
C ALA A 169 28.33 11.53 -5.42
N ALA A 170 28.73 12.29 -4.38
CA ALA A 170 27.78 12.89 -3.46
C ALA A 170 26.86 13.91 -4.13
N LEU A 171 27.38 14.75 -5.03
CA LEU A 171 26.58 15.73 -5.78
C LEU A 171 25.60 15.05 -6.73
N LEU A 172 26.04 14.01 -7.47
CA LEU A 172 25.16 13.26 -8.37
C LEU A 172 24.02 12.56 -7.61
N LEU A 173 24.33 11.91 -6.49
CA LEU A 173 23.31 11.26 -5.65
C LEU A 173 22.37 12.27 -4.97
N SER A 174 22.88 13.45 -4.59
CA SER A 174 22.06 14.55 -4.08
C SER A 174 21.10 15.05 -5.16
N ALA A 175 21.58 15.28 -6.39
CA ALA A 175 20.75 15.67 -7.52
C ALA A 175 19.69 14.60 -7.85
N ALA A 176 20.08 13.32 -7.90
CA ALA A 176 19.16 12.21 -8.11
C ALA A 176 18.05 12.18 -7.06
N ASN A 177 18.40 12.33 -5.77
CA ASN A 177 17.42 12.44 -4.69
C ASN A 177 16.46 13.63 -4.89
N LEU A 178 17.04 14.82 -5.07
CA LEU A 178 16.30 16.07 -5.12
C LEU A 178 15.41 16.19 -6.36
N LEU A 179 15.78 15.60 -7.50
CA LEU A 179 14.97 15.68 -8.72
C LEU A 179 13.90 14.59 -8.79
N ALA A 180 14.13 13.43 -8.17
CA ALA A 180 13.23 12.29 -8.29
C ALA A 180 11.98 12.40 -7.41
N LEU A 181 12.12 12.82 -6.15
CA LEU A 181 11.03 12.71 -5.18
C LEU A 181 11.08 13.82 -4.13
N GLU A 182 9.91 14.37 -3.80
CA GLU A 182 9.76 15.47 -2.85
C GLU A 182 9.87 15.03 -1.38
N TYR A 183 9.70 13.73 -1.09
CA TYR A 183 9.62 13.16 0.26
C TYR A 183 10.86 13.48 1.12
N PHE A 184 12.04 13.50 0.51
CA PHE A 184 13.31 13.72 1.20
C PHE A 184 13.92 15.09 0.85
N PHE A 185 13.14 15.97 0.21
CA PHE A 185 13.65 17.23 -0.33
C PHE A 185 14.25 18.11 0.76
N LEU A 186 13.48 18.41 1.81
CA LEU A 186 13.96 19.25 2.93
C LEU A 186 14.96 18.55 3.84
N LEU A 187 15.05 17.21 3.80
CA LEU A 187 16.10 16.47 4.52
C LEU A 187 17.51 16.77 4.00
N GLU A 188 17.66 17.27 2.78
CA GLU A 188 18.94 17.71 2.24
C GLU A 188 19.56 18.84 3.08
N LEU A 189 18.72 19.66 3.73
CA LEU A 189 19.15 20.72 4.65
C LEU A 189 19.74 20.18 5.97
N LEU A 190 19.76 18.86 6.17
CA LEU A 190 20.49 18.21 7.26
C LEU A 190 22.02 18.25 7.02
N ARG A 191 22.47 18.36 5.76
CA ARG A 191 23.88 18.24 5.35
C ARG A 191 24.83 19.22 6.05
N PRO A 192 24.51 20.52 6.25
CA PRO A 192 25.39 21.43 6.98
C PRO A 192 25.62 20.97 8.43
N PHE A 193 24.60 20.45 9.10
CA PHE A 193 24.71 19.94 10.47
C PHE A 193 25.59 18.69 10.56
N VAL A 194 25.43 17.77 9.60
CA VAL A 194 26.28 16.58 9.48
C VAL A 194 27.74 16.97 9.21
N THR A 195 27.97 17.90 8.29
CA THR A 195 29.30 18.42 7.94
C THR A 195 29.97 19.11 9.12
N TRP A 196 29.23 19.92 9.87
CA TRP A 196 29.68 20.57 11.10
C TRP A 196 30.16 19.55 12.15
N ILE A 197 29.40 18.47 12.35
CA ILE A 197 29.79 17.38 13.26
C ILE A 197 31.05 16.68 12.75
N ALA A 198 31.13 16.39 11.45
CA ALA A 198 32.25 15.68 10.84
C ALA A 198 33.58 16.46 10.94
N LEU A 199 33.55 17.79 10.85
CA LEU A 199 34.75 18.64 10.91
C LEU A 199 35.29 18.86 12.33
N ARG A 200 34.53 18.56 13.38
CA ARG A 200 34.89 18.88 14.77
C ARG A 200 36.25 18.33 15.21
N THR A 201 36.63 17.14 14.74
CA THR A 201 37.90 16.51 15.13
C THR A 201 39.12 17.19 14.51
N GLY A 202 38.96 17.84 13.35
CA GLY A 202 40.06 18.54 12.66
C GLY A 202 40.02 20.07 12.83
N LEU A 203 38.87 20.63 13.15
CA LEU A 203 38.64 22.06 13.36
C LEU A 203 37.82 22.26 14.66
N PRO A 204 38.48 22.33 15.83
CA PRO A 204 37.78 22.48 17.11
C PRO A 204 37.17 23.88 17.29
N GLU A 205 37.81 24.91 16.74
CA GLU A 205 37.34 26.29 16.80
C GLU A 205 36.06 26.53 15.99
N VAL A 206 35.13 27.30 16.56
CA VAL A 206 33.78 27.53 16.00
C VAL A 206 33.84 28.26 14.66
N LYS A 207 34.53 29.41 14.59
CA LYS A 207 34.58 30.28 13.40
C LYS A 207 35.17 29.59 12.15
N PRO A 208 36.38 29.00 12.18
CA PRO A 208 36.95 28.34 11.00
C PRO A 208 36.14 27.10 10.59
N ARG A 209 35.60 26.35 11.56
CA ARG A 209 34.69 25.23 11.28
C ARG A 209 33.41 25.69 10.58
N LEU A 210 32.86 26.86 10.95
CA LEU A 210 31.61 27.38 10.37
C LEU A 210 31.83 27.79 8.93
N ARG A 211 32.89 28.57 8.69
CA ARG A 211 33.30 28.97 7.35
C ARG A 211 33.52 27.76 6.45
N ARG A 212 34.18 26.71 6.95
CA ARG A 212 34.43 25.49 6.18
C ARG A 212 33.14 24.69 5.93
N THR A 213 32.25 24.62 6.92
CA THR A 213 30.95 23.94 6.79
C THR A 213 30.10 24.59 5.70
N VAL A 214 29.99 25.92 5.72
CA VAL A 214 29.25 26.69 4.71
C VAL A 214 29.86 26.46 3.33
N SER A 215 31.18 26.64 3.19
CA SER A 215 31.89 26.46 1.91
C SER A 215 31.69 25.07 1.30
N LEU A 216 31.71 24.01 2.11
CA LEU A 216 31.50 22.64 1.64
C LEU A 216 30.03 22.32 1.32
N SER A 217 29.10 23.06 1.91
CA SER A 217 27.66 22.87 1.70
C SER A 217 27.13 23.66 0.50
N LEU A 218 27.83 24.72 0.07
CA LEU A 218 27.40 25.60 -1.04
C LEU A 218 27.07 24.86 -2.34
N PRO A 219 27.88 23.90 -2.83
CA PRO A 219 27.55 23.18 -4.07
C PRO A 219 26.22 22.43 -3.98
N TYR A 220 25.93 21.81 -2.83
CA TYR A 220 24.69 21.09 -2.59
C TYR A 220 23.50 22.03 -2.43
N LEU A 221 23.71 23.20 -1.80
CA LEU A 221 22.71 24.26 -1.75
C LEU A 221 22.37 24.76 -3.16
N GLY A 222 23.35 24.86 -4.06
CA GLY A 222 23.11 25.17 -5.47
C GLY A 222 22.18 24.17 -6.15
N ILE A 223 22.41 22.86 -5.96
CA ILE A 223 21.54 21.81 -6.49
C ILE A 223 20.14 21.88 -5.86
N PHE A 224 20.07 22.08 -4.54
CA PHE A 224 18.81 22.24 -3.82
C PHE A 224 17.98 23.40 -4.37
N LEU A 225 18.61 24.57 -4.55
CA LEU A 225 17.93 25.75 -5.10
C LEU A 225 17.54 25.56 -6.56
N ALA A 226 18.36 24.91 -7.39
CA ALA A 226 18.01 24.59 -8.77
C ALA A 226 16.81 23.64 -8.84
N ALA A 227 16.78 22.60 -8.00
CA ALA A 227 15.65 21.68 -7.90
C ALA A 227 14.39 22.38 -7.35
N ALA A 228 14.53 23.28 -6.36
CA ALA A 228 13.43 24.09 -5.85
C ALA A 228 12.84 24.99 -6.95
N PHE A 229 13.71 25.65 -7.73
CA PHE A 229 13.32 26.48 -8.86
C PHE A 229 12.59 25.65 -9.93
N GLY A 230 13.12 24.49 -10.30
CA GLY A 230 12.47 23.59 -11.24
C GLY A 230 11.06 23.20 -10.79
N ARG A 231 10.87 22.85 -9.52
CA ARG A 231 9.54 22.53 -8.98
C ARG A 231 8.58 23.72 -8.97
N ALA A 232 9.08 24.90 -8.60
CA ALA A 232 8.25 26.09 -8.46
C ALA A 232 7.80 26.66 -9.81
N PHE A 233 8.65 26.60 -10.84
CA PHE A 233 8.43 27.32 -12.10
C PHE A 233 8.26 26.43 -13.32
N LEU A 234 8.90 25.26 -13.38
CA LEU A 234 8.82 24.36 -14.55
C LEU A 234 7.74 23.29 -14.37
N PHE A 235 7.50 22.86 -13.13
CA PHE A 235 6.53 21.81 -12.82
C PHE A 235 5.57 22.23 -11.70
N PRO A 236 4.75 23.29 -11.90
CA PRO A 236 3.88 23.83 -10.84
C PRO A 236 2.87 22.81 -10.31
N ASN A 237 2.50 21.81 -11.12
CA ASN A 237 1.62 20.70 -10.71
C ASN A 237 2.22 19.80 -9.62
N GLN A 238 3.52 19.95 -9.31
CA GLN A 238 4.19 19.27 -8.18
C GLN A 238 3.94 19.95 -6.83
N LEU A 239 3.46 21.20 -6.85
CA LEU A 239 3.16 21.96 -5.64
C LEU A 239 1.68 21.77 -5.28
N TYR A 240 1.43 21.04 -4.20
CA TYR A 240 0.12 21.09 -3.56
C TYR A 240 -0.18 22.52 -3.10
N ALA A 241 -1.44 22.93 -3.20
CA ALA A 241 -1.89 24.22 -2.69
C ALA A 241 -1.47 24.37 -1.21
N MET A 242 -0.75 25.43 -0.89
CA MET A 242 -0.28 25.70 0.47
C MET A 242 -1.43 26.24 1.32
N THR A 243 -2.40 25.38 1.63
CA THR A 243 -3.61 25.75 2.38
C THR A 243 -3.30 26.34 3.76
N ALA A 244 -2.11 26.11 4.32
CA ALA A 244 -1.69 26.76 5.56
C ALA A 244 -1.60 28.30 5.42
N LEU A 245 -1.16 28.84 4.29
CA LEU A 245 -1.06 30.29 4.12
C LEU A 245 -2.42 30.99 4.23
N ASP A 246 -3.47 30.36 3.72
CA ASP A 246 -4.84 30.91 3.78
C ASP A 246 -5.35 31.02 5.23
N ALA A 247 -5.02 30.04 6.09
CA ALA A 247 -5.37 30.14 7.52
C ALA A 247 -4.53 31.15 8.29
N TRP A 248 -3.28 31.36 7.88
CA TRP A 248 -2.43 32.38 8.50
C TRP A 248 -2.93 33.78 8.22
N GLN A 249 -3.45 34.02 7.01
CA GLN A 249 -4.05 35.30 6.64
C GLN A 249 -5.37 35.57 7.36
N SER A 250 -6.19 34.54 7.61
CA SER A 250 -7.50 34.71 8.26
C SER A 250 -7.45 34.73 9.79
N ALA A 251 -6.62 33.87 10.42
CA ALA A 251 -6.56 33.72 11.87
C ALA A 251 -5.17 33.27 12.35
N PRO A 252 -4.17 34.18 12.42
CA PRO A 252 -2.77 33.81 12.64
C PRO A 252 -2.52 33.10 13.97
N GLY A 253 -3.17 33.53 15.06
CA GLY A 253 -3.02 32.90 16.37
C GLY A 253 -3.55 31.46 16.41
N ALA A 254 -4.73 31.22 15.83
CA ALA A 254 -5.31 29.89 15.74
C ALA A 254 -4.51 28.99 14.77
N ALA A 255 -4.01 29.55 13.66
CA ALA A 255 -3.17 28.84 12.71
C ALA A 255 -1.83 28.40 13.32
N LEU A 256 -1.19 29.26 14.13
CA LEU A 256 0.03 28.92 14.88
C LEU A 256 -0.22 27.82 15.91
N LEU A 257 -1.31 27.89 16.67
CA LEU A 257 -1.69 26.86 17.64
C LEU A 257 -1.95 25.52 16.93
N ALA A 258 -2.71 25.54 15.83
CA ALA A 258 -3.02 24.36 15.03
C ALA A 258 -1.76 23.74 14.41
N LEU A 259 -0.83 24.57 13.93
CA LEU A 259 0.47 24.10 13.43
C LEU A 259 1.28 23.44 14.55
N GLY A 260 1.41 24.09 15.72
CA GLY A 260 2.10 23.52 16.87
C GLY A 260 1.51 22.18 17.32
N ALA A 261 0.18 22.09 17.41
CA ALA A 261 -0.54 20.86 17.73
C ALA A 261 -0.31 19.77 16.66
N SER A 262 -0.33 20.13 15.37
CA SER A 262 -0.06 19.21 14.26
C SER A 262 1.37 18.67 14.29
N ILE A 263 2.36 19.53 14.58
CA ILE A 263 3.75 19.14 14.76
C ILE A 263 3.86 18.14 15.91
N LEU A 264 3.39 18.49 17.11
CA LEU A 264 3.49 17.62 18.28
C LEU A 264 2.78 16.27 18.06
N LYS A 265 1.57 16.30 17.49
CA LYS A 265 0.81 15.09 17.14
C LYS A 265 1.58 14.23 16.14
N SER A 266 2.13 14.83 15.08
CA SER A 266 2.91 14.12 14.06
C SER A 266 4.18 13.52 14.65
N LEU A 267 4.92 14.27 15.48
CA LEU A 267 6.15 13.78 16.11
C LEU A 267 5.86 12.62 17.08
N TRP A 268 4.77 12.69 17.86
CA TRP A 268 4.32 11.55 18.68
C TRP A 268 3.93 10.34 17.83
N LEU A 269 3.21 10.56 16.72
CA LEU A 269 2.77 9.50 15.82
C LEU A 269 3.96 8.74 15.21
N VAL A 270 4.95 9.45 14.67
CA VAL A 270 6.14 8.83 14.04
C VAL A 270 7.15 8.30 15.06
N THR A 271 7.03 8.65 16.33
CA THR A 271 7.90 8.10 17.39
C THR A 271 7.15 7.09 18.24
N GLY A 272 6.49 7.52 19.32
CA GLY A 272 5.86 6.65 20.30
C GLY A 272 4.78 5.76 19.72
N ALA A 273 3.85 6.31 18.94
CA ALA A 273 2.76 5.50 18.39
C ALA A 273 3.25 4.52 17.31
N ALA A 274 4.24 4.92 16.50
CA ALA A 274 4.88 4.05 15.51
C ALA A 274 5.56 2.86 16.21
N TRP A 275 6.38 3.10 17.24
CA TRP A 275 6.98 2.00 18.02
C TRP A 275 5.94 1.17 18.78
N GLY A 276 4.81 1.76 19.15
CA GLY A 276 3.64 1.03 19.66
C GLY A 276 3.11 -0.02 18.69
N GLN A 277 3.25 0.17 17.37
CA GLN A 277 2.87 -0.84 16.36
C GLN A 277 3.67 -2.14 16.48
N ALA A 278 4.90 -2.11 17.03
CA ALA A 278 5.71 -3.31 17.24
C ALA A 278 5.07 -4.29 18.25
N PHE A 279 4.20 -3.78 19.13
CA PHE A 279 3.48 -4.56 20.15
C PHE A 279 2.10 -5.05 19.65
N ARG A 280 1.85 -4.99 18.33
CA ARG A 280 0.68 -5.63 17.72
C ARG A 280 1.03 -7.06 17.37
N PHE A 281 0.49 -8.00 18.15
CA PHE A 281 0.71 -9.43 18.00
C PHE A 281 -0.23 -10.03 16.93
N PRO A 282 0.13 -11.17 16.31
CA PRO A 282 -0.78 -11.93 15.45
C PRO A 282 -2.07 -12.31 16.19
N ALA A 283 -3.20 -12.40 15.47
CA ALA A 283 -4.47 -12.83 16.05
C ALA A 283 -4.40 -14.28 16.55
N ALA A 284 -5.11 -14.57 17.65
CA ALA A 284 -5.23 -15.93 18.18
C ALA A 284 -6.03 -16.79 17.19
N GLY A 285 -5.37 -17.75 16.52
CA GLY A 285 -6.01 -18.66 15.56
C GLY A 285 -5.10 -19.07 14.40
N ASP A 286 -4.13 -18.23 14.01
CA ASP A 286 -3.17 -18.57 12.95
C ASP A 286 -1.86 -19.08 13.57
N GLY A 287 -1.87 -20.34 14.02
CA GLY A 287 -0.72 -20.97 14.66
C GLY A 287 0.54 -20.98 13.79
N SER A 288 0.39 -20.99 12.47
CA SER A 288 1.51 -20.99 11.52
C SER A 288 2.21 -19.63 11.49
N VAL A 289 1.45 -18.54 11.34
CA VAL A 289 1.99 -17.17 11.32
C VAL A 289 2.53 -16.78 12.69
N PHE A 290 1.87 -17.20 13.77
CA PHE A 290 2.37 -16.97 15.13
C PHE A 290 3.74 -17.65 15.36
N GLY A 291 3.92 -18.88 14.89
CA GLY A 291 5.21 -19.59 14.96
C GLY A 291 6.32 -18.87 14.19
N VAL A 292 6.04 -18.43 12.96
CA VAL A 292 6.99 -17.63 12.15
C VAL A 292 7.31 -16.30 12.83
N TRP A 293 6.29 -15.62 13.37
CA TRP A 293 6.46 -14.38 14.12
C TRP A 293 7.40 -14.56 15.31
N LEU A 294 7.17 -15.59 16.14
CA LEU A 294 7.99 -15.87 17.32
C LEU A 294 9.44 -16.19 16.92
N ALA A 295 9.63 -17.00 15.87
CA ALA A 295 10.94 -17.32 15.33
C ALA A 295 11.69 -16.07 14.84
N VAL A 296 11.02 -15.17 14.12
CA VAL A 296 11.63 -13.91 13.65
C VAL A 296 11.96 -12.98 14.82
N VAL A 297 11.07 -12.83 15.79
CA VAL A 297 11.32 -12.01 17.00
C VAL A 297 12.56 -12.52 17.72
N ALA A 298 12.63 -13.84 17.95
CA ALA A 298 13.76 -14.47 18.63
C ALA A 298 15.07 -14.35 17.82
N LEU A 299 15.06 -14.66 16.53
CA LEU A 299 16.25 -14.62 15.68
C LEU A 299 16.76 -13.19 15.45
N ALA A 300 15.88 -12.24 15.12
CA ALA A 300 16.26 -10.84 14.94
C ALA A 300 16.77 -10.21 16.25
N GLY A 301 16.13 -10.56 17.38
CA GLY A 301 16.58 -10.19 18.72
C GLY A 301 17.97 -10.78 19.02
N ALA A 302 18.19 -12.07 18.78
CA ALA A 302 19.49 -12.73 18.97
C ALA A 302 20.58 -12.11 18.09
N LEU A 303 20.32 -11.86 16.81
CA LEU A 303 21.25 -11.17 15.91
C LEU A 303 21.57 -9.77 16.43
N THR A 304 20.59 -9.05 16.97
CA THR A 304 20.79 -7.72 17.55
C THR A 304 21.66 -7.78 18.80
N VAL A 305 21.46 -8.77 19.68
CA VAL A 305 22.34 -9.01 20.84
C VAL A 305 23.77 -9.29 20.36
N LEU A 306 23.95 -10.13 19.35
CA LEU A 306 25.27 -10.44 18.78
C LEU A 306 25.95 -9.20 18.20
N ALA A 307 25.20 -8.35 17.51
CA ALA A 307 25.68 -7.09 16.95
C ALA A 307 26.11 -6.09 18.04
N ALA A 308 25.28 -5.94 19.08
CA ALA A 308 25.37 -4.83 20.01
C ALA A 308 26.20 -5.13 21.28
N ARG A 309 26.22 -6.38 21.77
CA ARG A 309 26.81 -6.74 23.07
C ARG A 309 28.28 -6.35 23.22
N LYS A 310 29.09 -6.54 22.17
CA LYS A 310 30.53 -6.22 22.19
C LYS A 310 30.81 -4.73 22.06
N GLN A 311 29.80 -3.95 21.65
CA GLN A 311 29.92 -2.52 21.37
C GLN A 311 29.27 -1.68 22.48
N ALA A 312 28.56 -2.32 23.42
CA ALA A 312 27.88 -1.68 24.52
C ALA A 312 28.87 -1.42 25.67
N HIS A 313 29.15 -0.15 25.91
CA HIS A 313 29.91 0.34 27.05
C HIS A 313 29.01 1.26 27.91
N GLY A 314 29.56 1.77 29.01
CA GLY A 314 28.87 2.72 29.89
C GLY A 314 28.35 3.96 29.16
N PRO A 315 27.47 4.75 29.81
CA PRO A 315 26.72 5.81 29.15
C PRO A 315 27.66 6.91 28.62
N ASP A 316 27.55 7.24 27.34
CA ASP A 316 28.32 8.34 26.72
C ASP A 316 27.39 9.49 26.29
N ARG A 317 27.13 10.36 27.26
CA ARG A 317 26.17 11.47 27.18
C ARG A 317 26.42 12.43 26.01
N SER A 318 27.68 12.65 25.62
CA SER A 318 28.00 13.76 24.70
C SER A 318 27.59 13.51 23.26
N GLY A 319 27.77 12.30 22.74
CA GLY A 319 27.31 11.95 21.39
C GLY A 319 25.91 11.35 21.40
N ALA A 320 25.43 10.80 22.53
CA ALA A 320 24.01 10.52 22.73
C ALA A 320 23.17 11.78 22.50
N ALA A 321 23.52 12.89 23.18
CA ALA A 321 22.87 14.18 23.00
C ALA A 321 22.94 14.71 21.57
N ARG A 322 24.08 14.52 20.88
CA ARG A 322 24.22 14.94 19.47
C ARG A 322 23.39 14.09 18.51
N ALA A 323 23.26 12.79 18.75
CA ALA A 323 22.41 11.91 17.95
C ALA A 323 20.93 12.26 18.16
N VAL A 324 20.52 12.50 19.41
CA VAL A 324 19.17 13.01 19.74
C VAL A 324 18.90 14.33 19.01
N TRP A 325 19.81 15.30 19.12
CA TRP A 325 19.64 16.60 18.48
C TRP A 325 19.58 16.51 16.96
N LEU A 326 20.45 15.72 16.33
CA LEU A 326 20.43 15.49 14.88
C LEU A 326 19.14 14.77 14.45
N GLY A 327 18.66 13.83 15.26
CA GLY A 327 17.41 13.11 15.05
C GLY A 327 16.19 14.05 15.07
N VAL A 328 16.13 14.95 16.05
CA VAL A 328 15.08 15.98 16.16
C VAL A 328 15.09 16.91 14.94
N ILE A 329 16.27 17.42 14.53
CA ILE A 329 16.37 18.27 13.34
C ILE A 329 15.90 17.52 12.09
N ALA A 330 16.34 16.27 11.91
CA ALA A 330 15.91 15.45 10.78
C ALA A 330 14.39 15.23 10.78
N MET A 331 13.77 14.99 11.93
CA MET A 331 12.31 14.87 12.05
C MET A 331 11.58 16.18 11.70
N LEU A 332 12.09 17.32 12.14
CA LEU A 332 11.51 18.62 11.81
C LEU A 332 11.61 18.93 10.31
N LEU A 333 12.77 18.66 9.70
CA LEU A 333 12.98 18.82 8.25
C LEU A 333 12.10 17.86 7.44
N ALA A 334 11.94 16.61 7.89
CA ALA A 334 11.06 15.62 7.26
C ALA A 334 9.58 16.03 7.31
N GLY A 335 9.13 16.64 8.42
CA GLY A 335 7.73 16.95 8.63
C GLY A 335 7.24 18.24 7.97
N TRP A 336 8.14 19.20 7.77
CA TRP A 336 7.78 20.53 7.26
C TRP A 336 6.96 20.52 5.95
N PRO A 337 7.27 19.68 4.93
CA PRO A 337 6.46 19.63 3.71
C PRO A 337 5.00 19.26 3.99
N PHE A 338 4.76 18.33 4.91
CA PHE A 338 3.40 17.84 5.24
C PHE A 338 2.61 18.84 6.06
N TRP A 339 3.26 19.55 6.98
CA TRP A 339 2.60 20.55 7.81
C TRP A 339 2.17 21.79 7.01
N LEU A 340 2.96 22.21 6.02
CA LEU A 340 2.65 23.36 5.17
C LEU A 340 1.41 23.13 4.27
N ILE A 341 1.20 21.89 3.83
CA ILE A 341 0.07 21.53 2.95
C ILE A 341 -1.09 20.87 3.73
N ARG A 342 -0.96 20.80 5.08
CA ARG A 342 -1.89 20.16 6.01
C ARG A 342 -2.23 18.70 5.69
N PHE A 343 -1.26 17.96 5.17
CA PHE A 343 -1.42 16.52 5.01
C PHE A 343 -1.45 15.81 6.36
N ASN A 344 -2.34 14.83 6.46
CA ASN A 344 -2.52 14.04 7.67
C ASN A 344 -1.46 12.94 7.74
N VAL A 345 -0.42 13.14 8.54
CA VAL A 345 0.51 12.08 8.92
C VAL A 345 -0.24 11.11 9.84
N ALA A 346 -0.39 9.86 9.41
CA ALA A 346 -1.07 8.82 10.17
C ALA A 346 -0.33 7.48 10.05
N LEU A 347 -0.77 6.46 10.79
CA LEU A 347 -0.17 5.12 10.81
C LEU A 347 -1.03 4.05 10.12
N ASN A 348 -2.17 4.45 9.57
CA ASN A 348 -3.02 3.58 8.76
C ASN A 348 -2.67 3.73 7.28
N PHE A 349 -2.86 2.65 6.53
CA PHE A 349 -2.78 2.67 5.08
C PHE A 349 -3.85 3.61 4.49
N PRO A 350 -3.55 4.36 3.42
CA PRO A 350 -2.25 4.53 2.76
C PRO A 350 -1.41 5.69 3.33
N SER A 351 -1.87 6.36 4.40
CA SER A 351 -1.25 7.58 4.93
C SER A 351 0.07 7.33 5.67
N ASP A 352 0.36 6.10 6.10
CA ASP A 352 1.61 5.73 6.75
C ASP A 352 2.85 5.91 5.86
N ARG A 353 2.67 6.07 4.55
CA ARG A 353 3.73 6.49 3.61
C ARG A 353 4.41 7.79 4.01
N PHE A 354 3.67 8.71 4.64
CA PHE A 354 4.22 10.00 5.09
C PHE A 354 5.15 9.87 6.29
N THR A 355 5.26 8.68 6.91
CA THR A 355 6.25 8.41 7.96
C THR A 355 7.63 8.04 7.40
N LEU A 356 7.73 7.66 6.13
CA LEU A 356 8.97 7.22 5.49
C LEU A 356 10.11 8.26 5.62
N PRO A 357 9.90 9.58 5.40
CA PRO A 357 10.95 10.58 5.58
C PRO A 357 11.44 10.73 7.03
N PHE A 358 10.59 10.43 8.02
CA PHE A 358 10.93 10.59 9.44
C PHE A 358 11.85 9.47 9.94
N MET A 359 11.95 8.36 9.22
CA MET A 359 12.71 7.17 9.63
C MET A 359 14.13 7.47 10.11
N LEU A 360 14.87 8.32 9.38
CA LEU A 360 16.23 8.69 9.75
C LEU A 360 16.26 9.37 11.12
N GLY A 361 15.41 10.39 11.30
CA GLY A 361 15.39 11.19 12.51
C GLY A 361 14.90 10.40 13.73
N VAL A 362 13.83 9.63 13.57
CA VAL A 362 13.29 8.76 14.63
C VAL A 362 14.31 7.73 15.09
N SER A 363 15.04 7.12 14.14
CA SER A 363 16.03 6.09 14.47
C SER A 363 17.26 6.67 15.17
N LEU A 364 17.72 7.86 14.77
CA LEU A 364 18.80 8.58 15.47
C LEU A 364 18.38 9.04 16.87
N LEU A 365 17.15 9.53 17.01
CA LEU A 365 16.55 9.91 18.30
C LEU A 365 16.51 8.69 19.23
N ALA A 366 15.88 7.59 18.81
CA ALA A 366 15.74 6.39 19.61
C ALA A 366 17.11 5.76 19.96
N ALA A 367 18.04 5.68 19.01
CA ALA A 367 19.39 5.19 19.27
C ALA A 367 20.18 6.09 20.24
N GLY A 368 20.04 7.41 20.13
CA GLY A 368 20.62 8.37 21.06
C GLY A 368 20.02 8.26 22.46
N LEU A 369 18.71 8.03 22.59
CA LEU A 369 18.03 7.80 23.87
C LEU A 369 18.52 6.50 24.53
N LEU A 370 18.70 5.42 23.77
CA LEU A 370 19.26 4.17 24.28
C LEU A 370 20.69 4.31 24.81
N GLU A 371 21.50 5.23 24.27
CA GLU A 371 22.85 5.51 24.77
C GLU A 371 22.88 6.14 26.18
N PHE A 372 21.77 6.70 26.65
CA PHE A 372 21.65 7.19 28.03
C PHE A 372 21.39 6.09 29.06
N VAL A 373 21.00 4.88 28.63
CA VAL A 373 20.77 3.75 29.53
C VAL A 373 22.12 3.29 30.10
N PRO A 374 22.32 3.35 31.44
CA PRO A 374 23.63 3.14 32.05
C PRO A 374 24.06 1.67 32.06
N VAL A 375 23.10 0.74 32.08
CA VAL A 375 23.35 -0.70 32.16
C VAL A 375 23.48 -1.29 30.76
N PRO A 376 24.66 -1.79 30.34
CA PRO A 376 24.88 -2.29 28.98
C PRO A 376 23.95 -3.45 28.59
N ALA A 377 23.69 -4.38 29.53
CA ALA A 377 22.80 -5.52 29.30
C ALA A 377 21.35 -5.07 29.05
N LEU A 378 20.82 -4.16 29.88
CA LEU A 378 19.48 -3.60 29.69
C LEU A 378 19.39 -2.83 28.38
N LYS A 379 20.38 -2.00 28.06
CA LYS A 379 20.48 -1.23 26.82
C LYS A 379 20.42 -2.13 25.57
N VAL A 380 21.18 -3.23 25.58
CA VAL A 380 21.17 -4.23 24.50
C VAL A 380 19.85 -4.99 24.47
N GLY A 381 19.30 -5.36 25.64
CA GLY A 381 18.02 -6.06 25.76
C GLY A 381 16.85 -5.24 25.22
N LEU A 382 16.79 -3.94 25.54
CA LEU A 382 15.79 -3.00 25.01
C LEU A 382 15.89 -2.88 23.50
N LEU A 383 17.11 -2.71 22.95
CA LEU A 383 17.31 -2.67 21.51
C LEU A 383 16.86 -3.99 20.85
N ALA A 384 17.24 -5.14 21.41
CA ALA A 384 16.87 -6.45 20.89
C ALA A 384 15.35 -6.68 20.92
N ALA A 385 14.67 -6.28 21.99
CA ALA A 385 13.22 -6.35 22.09
C ALA A 385 12.54 -5.46 21.03
N LEU A 386 12.97 -4.20 20.89
CA LEU A 386 12.43 -3.29 19.89
C LEU A 386 12.63 -3.80 18.47
N VAL A 387 13.85 -4.27 18.14
CA VAL A 387 14.17 -4.78 16.80
C VAL A 387 13.44 -6.09 16.52
N GLY A 388 13.41 -7.02 17.48
CA GLY A 388 12.72 -8.30 17.35
C GLY A 388 11.22 -8.11 17.13
N LEU A 389 10.55 -7.33 18.00
CA LEU A 389 9.12 -7.07 17.89
C LEU A 389 8.77 -6.31 16.62
N ALA A 390 9.56 -5.31 16.22
CA ALA A 390 9.31 -4.58 14.99
C ALA A 390 9.55 -5.44 13.74
N ALA A 391 10.55 -6.32 13.73
CA ALA A 391 10.73 -7.32 12.67
C ALA A 391 9.53 -8.27 12.60
N GLY A 392 9.04 -8.76 13.76
CA GLY A 392 7.80 -9.54 13.84
C GLY A 392 6.59 -8.77 13.31
N ARG A 393 6.48 -7.47 13.57
CA ARG A 393 5.41 -6.64 12.97
C ARG A 393 5.48 -6.64 11.44
N GLN A 394 6.67 -6.56 10.86
CA GLN A 394 6.84 -6.64 9.40
C GLN A 394 6.41 -8.01 8.84
N VAL A 395 6.60 -9.10 9.59
CA VAL A 395 6.07 -10.43 9.23
C VAL A 395 4.54 -10.43 9.16
N THR A 396 3.86 -9.86 10.17
CA THR A 396 2.38 -9.78 10.15
C THR A 396 1.84 -8.94 9.00
N LEU A 397 2.60 -7.91 8.59
CA LEU A 397 2.26 -7.10 7.44
C LEU A 397 2.50 -7.87 6.14
N ALA A 398 3.62 -8.57 6.00
CA ALA A 398 3.92 -9.41 4.83
C ALA A 398 2.81 -10.42 4.56
N ASP A 399 2.37 -11.09 5.63
CA ASP A 399 1.28 -12.05 5.62
C ASP A 399 -0.08 -11.41 5.24
N ALA A 400 -0.38 -10.21 5.76
CA ALA A 400 -1.57 -9.45 5.36
C ALA A 400 -1.56 -9.08 3.86
N TYR A 401 -0.43 -8.57 3.35
CA TYR A 401 -0.27 -8.27 1.93
C TYR A 401 -0.34 -9.54 1.05
N ALA A 402 0.19 -10.67 1.52
CA ALA A 402 0.11 -11.94 0.81
C ALA A 402 -1.34 -12.47 0.73
N ARG A 403 -2.12 -12.38 1.81
CA ARG A 403 -3.56 -12.73 1.78
C ARG A 403 -4.35 -11.81 0.86
N GLU A 404 -4.12 -10.51 0.96
CA GLU A 404 -4.78 -9.52 0.11
C GLU A 404 -4.44 -9.68 -1.37
N TRP A 405 -3.23 -10.16 -1.69
CA TRP A 405 -2.88 -10.56 -3.05
C TRP A 405 -3.74 -11.74 -3.55
N GLU A 406 -3.92 -12.77 -2.74
CA GLU A 406 -4.79 -13.90 -3.10
C GLU A 406 -6.26 -13.48 -3.25
N LEU A 407 -6.76 -12.63 -2.35
CA LEU A 407 -8.13 -12.11 -2.43
C LEU A 407 -8.36 -11.28 -3.70
N GLN A 408 -7.37 -10.47 -4.08
CA GLN A 408 -7.45 -9.65 -5.29
C GLN A 408 -7.39 -10.50 -6.56
N LYS A 409 -6.55 -11.55 -6.60
CA LYS A 409 -6.55 -12.51 -7.71
C LYS A 409 -7.89 -13.22 -7.81
N ALA A 410 -8.42 -13.69 -6.68
CA ALA A 410 -9.72 -14.36 -6.63
C ALA A 410 -10.85 -13.45 -7.13
N LEU A 411 -10.84 -12.16 -6.78
CA LEU A 411 -11.79 -11.18 -7.31
C LEU A 411 -11.80 -11.16 -8.85
N PHE A 412 -10.63 -11.08 -9.50
CA PHE A 412 -10.58 -11.01 -10.97
C PHE A 412 -10.83 -12.34 -11.66
N TRP A 413 -10.48 -13.47 -11.05
CA TRP A 413 -10.87 -14.79 -11.55
C TRP A 413 -12.38 -15.00 -11.49
N GLN A 414 -13.01 -14.69 -10.35
CA GLN A 414 -14.46 -14.72 -10.21
C GLN A 414 -15.14 -13.75 -11.17
N MET A 415 -14.58 -12.55 -11.34
CA MET A 415 -15.12 -11.61 -12.34
C MET A 415 -15.07 -12.22 -13.75
N ALA A 416 -13.99 -12.89 -14.13
CA ALA A 416 -13.90 -13.54 -15.43
C ALA A 416 -14.87 -14.73 -15.61
N TRP A 417 -15.21 -15.44 -14.54
CA TRP A 417 -16.23 -16.50 -14.59
C TRP A 417 -17.63 -15.92 -14.76
N ARG A 418 -17.95 -14.87 -13.97
CA ARG A 418 -19.26 -14.23 -13.91
C ARG A 418 -19.54 -13.27 -15.07
N VAL A 419 -18.52 -12.64 -15.62
CA VAL A 419 -18.57 -11.62 -16.67
C VAL A 419 -17.67 -12.05 -17.83
N PRO A 420 -18.16 -12.85 -18.80
CA PRO A 420 -17.34 -13.36 -19.90
C PRO A 420 -16.80 -12.27 -20.82
N ALA A 421 -17.54 -11.18 -21.00
CA ALA A 421 -17.11 -9.98 -21.68
C ALA A 421 -17.93 -8.79 -21.18
N LEU A 422 -17.40 -7.58 -21.37
CA LEU A 422 -17.97 -6.33 -20.87
C LEU A 422 -18.01 -5.28 -21.98
N GLU A 423 -19.13 -4.57 -22.14
CA GLU A 423 -19.24 -3.52 -23.14
C GLU A 423 -18.30 -2.33 -22.84
N PRO A 424 -17.49 -1.84 -23.80
CA PRO A 424 -16.65 -0.66 -23.60
C PRO A 424 -17.43 0.60 -23.18
N GLY A 425 -16.83 1.41 -22.33
CA GLY A 425 -17.46 2.57 -21.70
C GLY A 425 -18.24 2.24 -20.42
N THR A 426 -18.14 1.00 -19.92
CA THR A 426 -18.81 0.56 -18.68
C THR A 426 -18.06 1.03 -17.44
N LEU A 427 -18.79 1.66 -16.53
CA LEU A 427 -18.32 2.00 -15.19
C LEU A 427 -18.64 0.86 -14.21
N VAL A 428 -17.63 0.33 -13.52
CA VAL A 428 -17.82 -0.72 -12.52
C VAL A 428 -17.84 -0.12 -11.12
N PHE A 429 -18.87 -0.40 -10.32
CA PHE A 429 -18.89 -0.09 -8.90
C PHE A 429 -18.49 -1.31 -8.09
N LEU A 430 -17.60 -1.13 -7.11
CA LEU A 430 -17.20 -2.19 -6.17
C LEU A 430 -17.30 -1.67 -4.74
N ASN A 431 -17.68 -2.54 -3.80
CA ASN A 431 -17.69 -2.22 -2.37
C ASN A 431 -16.28 -1.81 -1.87
N ASP A 432 -16.22 -0.70 -1.13
CA ASP A 432 -14.97 -0.14 -0.56
C ASP A 432 -14.23 -1.09 0.40
N SER A 433 -14.92 -2.10 0.94
CA SER A 433 -14.37 -3.05 1.90
C SER A 433 -13.83 -4.34 1.28
N ALA A 434 -13.91 -4.48 -0.05
CA ALA A 434 -13.49 -5.69 -0.75
C ALA A 434 -12.01 -6.02 -0.52
N LEU A 435 -11.16 -4.99 -0.54
CA LEU A 435 -9.71 -5.12 -0.46
C LEU A 435 -9.10 -3.95 0.32
N THR A 436 -8.21 -4.23 1.27
CA THR A 436 -7.63 -3.22 2.17
C THR A 436 -6.52 -2.41 1.52
N TYR A 437 -5.69 -3.05 0.68
CA TYR A 437 -4.47 -2.45 0.13
C TYR A 437 -4.59 -2.02 -1.34
N TYR A 438 -5.81 -1.79 -1.81
CA TYR A 438 -6.06 -1.41 -3.21
C TYR A 438 -7.01 -0.23 -3.25
N ALA A 439 -6.68 0.75 -4.11
CA ALA A 439 -7.59 1.82 -4.45
C ALA A 439 -8.33 1.45 -5.74
N ASP A 440 -9.47 2.08 -5.96
CA ASP A 440 -10.28 1.88 -7.17
C ASP A 440 -9.51 2.16 -8.46
N ASN A 441 -8.64 3.17 -8.48
CA ASN A 441 -7.72 3.45 -9.60
C ASN A 441 -6.74 2.29 -9.85
N SER A 442 -6.22 1.66 -8.79
CA SER A 442 -5.33 0.50 -8.92
C SER A 442 -6.08 -0.71 -9.49
N LEU A 443 -7.33 -0.92 -9.06
CA LEU A 443 -8.18 -2.00 -9.56
C LEU A 443 -8.67 -1.75 -10.99
N SER A 444 -8.86 -0.48 -11.37
CA SER A 444 -9.19 -0.08 -12.75
C SER A 444 -8.11 -0.53 -13.75
N ALA A 445 -6.84 -0.51 -13.35
CA ALA A 445 -5.75 -1.02 -14.17
C ALA A 445 -5.88 -2.53 -14.41
N ALA A 446 -6.17 -3.31 -13.36
CA ALA A 446 -6.42 -4.75 -13.46
C ALA A 446 -7.68 -5.08 -14.30
N LEU A 447 -8.74 -4.27 -14.16
CA LEU A 447 -9.96 -4.38 -14.95
C LEU A 447 -9.66 -4.21 -16.44
N ASN A 448 -8.98 -3.13 -16.83
CA ASN A 448 -8.60 -2.90 -18.23
C ASN A 448 -7.60 -3.93 -18.74
N TRP A 449 -6.67 -4.42 -17.91
CA TRP A 449 -5.77 -5.49 -18.30
C TRP A 449 -6.55 -6.75 -18.71
N THR A 450 -7.62 -7.05 -17.97
CA THR A 450 -8.46 -8.25 -18.12
C THR A 450 -9.43 -8.16 -19.30
N TYR A 451 -10.16 -7.04 -19.43
CA TYR A 451 -11.24 -6.89 -20.43
C TYR A 451 -10.83 -6.11 -21.69
N ALA A 452 -9.80 -5.27 -21.60
CA ALA A 452 -9.25 -4.53 -22.74
C ALA A 452 -7.74 -4.84 -22.96
N PRO A 453 -7.33 -6.12 -23.02
CA PRO A 453 -5.91 -6.51 -23.06
C PRO A 453 -5.17 -5.99 -24.29
N ALA A 454 -5.89 -5.66 -25.37
CA ALA A 454 -5.35 -5.13 -26.62
C ALA A 454 -5.32 -3.60 -26.68
N ASN A 455 -6.04 -2.89 -25.78
CA ASN A 455 -6.04 -1.44 -25.76
C ASN A 455 -4.67 -0.92 -25.26
N ARG A 456 -4.10 0.03 -26.01
CA ARG A 456 -2.80 0.67 -25.78
C ARG A 456 -2.91 2.19 -25.77
N SER A 457 -4.11 2.73 -25.95
CA SER A 457 -4.37 4.16 -26.01
C SER A 457 -4.37 4.78 -24.61
N ASP A 458 -4.41 6.10 -24.57
CA ASP A 458 -4.66 6.87 -23.35
C ASP A 458 -6.16 7.00 -23.03
N ARG A 459 -7.02 6.24 -23.72
CA ARG A 459 -8.45 6.12 -23.42
C ARG A 459 -8.74 4.73 -22.87
N ALA A 460 -9.07 4.66 -21.59
CA ALA A 460 -9.45 3.42 -20.93
C ALA A 460 -10.88 3.05 -21.32
N ASP A 461 -11.12 1.75 -21.60
CA ASP A 461 -12.45 1.25 -21.96
C ASP A 461 -13.33 1.06 -20.73
N TYR A 462 -12.72 0.87 -19.56
CA TYR A 462 -13.43 0.61 -18.32
C TYR A 462 -12.83 1.44 -17.19
N TRP A 463 -13.64 1.73 -16.18
CA TRP A 463 -13.12 2.26 -14.93
C TRP A 463 -13.86 1.66 -13.76
N LEU A 464 -13.17 1.53 -12.63
CA LEU A 464 -13.75 1.04 -11.39
C LEU A 464 -13.79 2.20 -10.39
N PHE A 465 -14.95 2.39 -9.76
CA PHE A 465 -15.13 3.32 -8.66
C PHE A 465 -15.56 2.61 -7.38
N HIS A 466 -14.98 3.05 -6.28
CA HIS A 466 -15.58 2.87 -4.97
C HIS A 466 -16.58 4.01 -4.74
N PRO A 467 -17.90 3.76 -4.71
CA PRO A 467 -18.91 4.82 -4.71
C PRO A 467 -18.70 5.85 -3.59
N ARG A 468 -18.36 5.40 -2.38
CA ARG A 468 -18.17 6.31 -1.22
C ARG A 468 -16.99 7.26 -1.41
N SER A 469 -15.97 6.82 -2.13
CA SER A 469 -14.75 7.58 -2.36
C SER A 469 -14.88 8.61 -3.49
N ARG A 470 -15.90 8.47 -4.35
CA ARG A 470 -16.06 9.27 -5.58
C ARG A 470 -17.28 10.18 -5.58
N LEU A 471 -18.27 9.89 -4.74
CA LEU A 471 -19.52 10.64 -4.66
C LEU A 471 -19.29 12.12 -4.34
N GLY A 472 -19.94 13.01 -5.09
CA GLY A 472 -19.76 14.47 -4.99
C GLY A 472 -18.48 15.00 -5.65
N GLY A 473 -17.71 14.12 -6.32
CA GLY A 473 -16.49 14.47 -7.05
C GLY A 473 -16.54 13.91 -8.47
N SER A 474 -15.68 12.92 -8.76
CA SER A 474 -15.65 12.24 -10.07
C SER A 474 -16.92 11.43 -10.37
N LEU A 475 -17.72 11.11 -9.34
CA LEU A 475 -19.08 10.61 -9.45
C LEU A 475 -20.02 11.71 -8.91
N PRO A 476 -20.71 12.47 -9.76
CA PRO A 476 -21.50 13.63 -9.32
C PRO A 476 -22.62 13.25 -8.34
N ALA A 477 -23.40 12.24 -8.70
CA ALA A 477 -24.48 11.68 -7.88
C ALA A 477 -24.70 10.20 -8.24
N LEU A 478 -25.51 9.51 -7.44
CA LEU A 478 -25.94 8.13 -7.68
C LEU A 478 -27.31 8.13 -8.37
N GLU A 479 -27.33 8.61 -9.61
CA GLU A 479 -28.53 8.74 -10.45
C GLU A 479 -28.25 8.22 -11.87
N PRO A 480 -29.25 7.67 -12.57
CA PRO A 480 -29.08 7.21 -13.95
C PRO A 480 -28.88 8.39 -14.92
N GLY A 481 -28.15 8.13 -16.02
CA GLY A 481 -28.03 9.07 -17.14
C GLY A 481 -26.94 10.13 -17.01
N LEU A 482 -26.15 10.10 -15.93
CA LEU A 482 -25.11 11.09 -15.69
C LEU A 482 -23.85 10.77 -16.51
N PRO A 483 -23.34 11.73 -17.32
CA PRO A 483 -22.07 11.55 -18.01
C PRO A 483 -20.91 11.50 -17.02
N ILE A 484 -19.98 10.58 -17.24
CA ILE A 484 -18.76 10.43 -16.44
C ILE A 484 -17.57 10.72 -17.34
N HIS A 485 -16.85 11.80 -17.00
CA HIS A 485 -15.57 12.13 -17.62
C HIS A 485 -14.52 12.06 -16.52
N TYR A 486 -13.69 11.01 -16.54
CA TYR A 486 -12.65 10.81 -15.55
C TYR A 486 -11.28 10.89 -16.20
N SER A 487 -10.42 11.77 -15.68
CA SER A 487 -9.03 11.88 -16.11
C SER A 487 -8.11 11.45 -14.99
N PHE A 488 -7.19 10.54 -15.32
CA PHE A 488 -6.19 10.03 -14.40
C PHE A 488 -4.84 9.91 -15.11
N TYR A 489 -3.74 9.78 -14.36
CA TYR A 489 -2.38 9.85 -14.92
C TYR A 489 -2.12 8.84 -16.06
N ALA A 490 -2.85 7.72 -16.08
CA ALA A 490 -2.72 6.67 -17.09
C ALA A 490 -3.57 6.92 -18.35
N GLY A 491 -4.54 7.83 -18.31
CA GLY A 491 -5.48 8.05 -19.40
C GLY A 491 -6.82 8.65 -18.94
N THR A 492 -7.71 8.88 -19.91
CA THR A 492 -9.09 9.32 -19.69
C THR A 492 -10.07 8.16 -19.84
N PHE A 493 -11.20 8.28 -19.16
CA PHE A 493 -12.34 7.39 -19.27
C PHE A 493 -13.60 8.23 -19.51
N ASP A 494 -14.39 7.81 -20.49
CA ASP A 494 -15.66 8.42 -20.85
C ASP A 494 -16.77 7.37 -20.73
N GLY A 495 -17.72 7.60 -19.83
CA GLY A 495 -18.80 6.66 -19.51
C GLY A 495 -20.11 7.37 -19.18
N ASN A 496 -21.11 6.59 -18.76
CA ASN A 496 -22.37 7.12 -18.24
C ASN A 496 -22.85 6.21 -17.11
N THR A 497 -23.53 6.75 -16.09
CA THR A 497 -24.09 5.93 -15.01
C THR A 497 -25.18 4.97 -15.47
N THR A 498 -25.83 5.20 -16.62
CA THR A 498 -26.66 4.14 -17.24
C THR A 498 -25.82 2.96 -17.71
N ARG A 499 -24.59 3.16 -18.19
CA ARG A 499 -23.68 2.05 -18.53
C ARG A 499 -22.80 1.72 -17.33
N SER A 500 -23.42 1.18 -16.28
CA SER A 500 -22.70 0.80 -15.07
C SER A 500 -23.03 -0.59 -14.57
N LEU A 501 -22.06 -1.23 -13.93
CA LEU A 501 -22.19 -2.56 -13.35
C LEU A 501 -21.79 -2.50 -11.88
N ALA A 502 -22.72 -2.79 -10.97
CA ALA A 502 -22.43 -2.85 -9.54
C ALA A 502 -22.07 -4.28 -9.12
N LEU A 503 -20.94 -4.41 -8.44
CA LEU A 503 -20.38 -5.67 -7.94
C LEU A 503 -20.24 -5.61 -6.42
N ASP A 504 -20.57 -6.70 -5.74
CA ASP A 504 -20.24 -6.92 -4.33
C ASP A 504 -19.31 -8.13 -4.20
N TYR A 505 -18.18 -7.91 -3.55
CA TYR A 505 -17.20 -8.94 -3.23
C TYR A 505 -16.89 -8.90 -1.74
N SER A 506 -17.40 -9.88 -1.02
CA SER A 506 -17.25 -9.99 0.44
C SER A 506 -16.88 -11.43 0.84
N PRO A 507 -15.61 -11.84 0.68
CA PRO A 507 -15.12 -13.15 1.08
C PRO A 507 -15.45 -13.49 2.55
N PRO A 508 -15.78 -14.75 2.88
CA PRO A 508 -15.64 -15.95 2.06
C PRO A 508 -16.76 -16.19 1.03
N GLY A 509 -17.72 -15.26 0.89
CA GLY A 509 -18.72 -15.34 -0.19
C GLY A 509 -18.14 -15.07 -1.58
N CYS A 510 -18.92 -15.43 -2.59
CA CYS A 510 -18.55 -15.27 -4.00
C CYS A 510 -18.84 -13.86 -4.52
N LEU A 511 -18.25 -13.51 -5.66
CA LEU A 511 -18.52 -12.27 -6.36
C LEU A 511 -19.96 -12.27 -6.85
N ARG A 512 -20.67 -11.17 -6.57
CA ARG A 512 -22.06 -11.01 -7.01
C ARG A 512 -22.18 -9.79 -7.90
N VAL A 513 -22.81 -9.99 -9.06
CA VAL A 513 -23.35 -8.90 -9.85
C VAL A 513 -24.66 -8.49 -9.19
N LEU A 514 -24.77 -7.23 -8.78
CA LEU A 514 -25.94 -6.74 -8.08
C LEU A 514 -27.12 -6.56 -9.04
N ASP A 515 -28.23 -7.16 -8.66
CA ASP A 515 -29.47 -7.18 -9.41
C ASP A 515 -30.30 -5.93 -9.06
N PRO A 516 -30.60 -5.03 -10.02
CA PRO A 516 -31.32 -3.78 -9.74
C PRO A 516 -32.72 -4.02 -9.16
N ASP A 517 -33.35 -5.16 -9.46
CA ASP A 517 -34.67 -5.50 -8.95
C ASP A 517 -34.61 -6.04 -7.52
N LEU A 518 -33.55 -6.77 -7.15
CA LEU A 518 -33.47 -7.39 -5.83
C LEU A 518 -32.61 -6.59 -4.85
N ASP A 519 -31.42 -6.21 -5.26
CA ASP A 519 -30.39 -5.75 -4.34
C ASP A 519 -30.64 -4.35 -3.79
N THR A 520 -31.60 -3.60 -4.36
CA THR A 520 -32.07 -2.31 -3.85
C THR A 520 -32.68 -2.39 -2.45
N VAL A 521 -33.16 -3.57 -2.02
CA VAL A 521 -33.66 -3.83 -0.65
C VAL A 521 -32.73 -4.72 0.17
N ASN A 522 -31.57 -5.11 -0.38
CA ASN A 522 -30.66 -6.02 0.30
C ASN A 522 -30.03 -5.33 1.53
N PRO A 523 -30.25 -5.84 2.76
CA PRO A 523 -29.75 -5.19 3.96
C PRO A 523 -28.27 -5.46 4.23
N VAL A 524 -27.65 -6.44 3.56
CA VAL A 524 -26.23 -6.75 3.75
C VAL A 524 -25.30 -5.85 2.93
N ILE A 525 -25.84 -5.18 1.90
CA ILE A 525 -25.06 -4.30 1.03
C ILE A 525 -25.01 -2.90 1.63
N HIS A 526 -23.81 -2.31 1.63
CA HIS A 526 -23.62 -0.94 2.11
C HIS A 526 -24.53 0.04 1.36
N PRO A 527 -25.20 1.00 2.04
CA PRO A 527 -26.22 1.87 1.44
C PRO A 527 -25.79 2.56 0.14
N THR A 528 -24.54 3.02 0.05
CA THR A 528 -24.01 3.67 -1.16
C THR A 528 -23.89 2.72 -2.35
N LEU A 529 -23.46 1.47 -2.14
CA LEU A 529 -23.39 0.48 -3.22
C LEU A 529 -24.79 -0.03 -3.57
N ARG A 530 -25.67 -0.17 -2.59
CA ARG A 530 -27.09 -0.49 -2.81
C ARG A 530 -27.82 0.58 -3.63
N ALA A 531 -27.51 1.85 -3.39
CA ALA A 531 -28.00 2.95 -4.20
C ALA A 531 -27.43 2.91 -5.63
N ALA A 532 -26.16 2.52 -5.81
CA ALA A 532 -25.58 2.29 -7.13
C ALA A 532 -26.21 1.09 -7.85
N ALA A 533 -26.63 0.05 -7.12
CA ALA A 533 -27.27 -1.14 -7.69
C ALA A 533 -28.60 -0.83 -8.38
N SER A 534 -29.33 0.23 -7.98
CA SER A 534 -30.65 0.56 -8.55
C SER A 534 -30.62 0.96 -10.02
N PHE A 535 -29.44 1.34 -10.54
CA PHE A 535 -29.22 1.66 -11.95
C PHE A 535 -28.06 0.85 -12.55
N SER A 536 -27.64 -0.22 -11.87
CA SER A 536 -26.75 -1.23 -12.42
C SER A 536 -27.44 -1.95 -13.58
N GLN A 537 -26.77 -2.05 -14.72
CA GLN A 537 -27.28 -2.69 -15.92
C GLN A 537 -26.51 -3.99 -16.17
N THR A 538 -27.24 -5.10 -16.25
CA THR A 538 -26.64 -6.43 -16.45
C THR A 538 -26.46 -6.78 -17.93
N ASP A 539 -27.10 -6.06 -18.85
CA ASP A 539 -27.00 -6.22 -20.30
C ASP A 539 -25.64 -5.76 -20.88
N VAL A 540 -24.89 -4.92 -20.15
CA VAL A 540 -23.49 -4.60 -20.46
C VAL A 540 -22.57 -5.83 -20.36
N ILE A 541 -23.01 -6.90 -19.68
CA ILE A 541 -22.32 -8.19 -19.65
C ILE A 541 -22.66 -8.96 -20.93
N LEU A 542 -21.67 -9.17 -21.78
CA LEU A 542 -21.84 -9.88 -23.04
C LEU A 542 -21.80 -11.40 -22.81
N PRO A 543 -22.65 -12.18 -23.50
CA PRO A 543 -22.87 -13.61 -23.19
C PRO A 543 -21.69 -14.50 -23.60
N ALA A 544 -20.83 -14.04 -24.51
CA ALA A 544 -19.67 -14.77 -25.00
C ALA A 544 -18.42 -13.87 -24.97
N GLY A 545 -17.33 -14.43 -24.48
CA GLY A 545 -16.06 -13.74 -24.36
C GLY A 545 -15.06 -14.61 -23.60
N SER A 546 -13.80 -14.22 -23.65
CA SER A 546 -12.72 -14.88 -22.91
C SER A 546 -11.79 -13.80 -22.40
N PRO A 547 -12.05 -13.27 -21.19
CA PRO A 547 -11.23 -12.19 -20.64
C PRO A 547 -9.81 -12.73 -20.42
N LEU A 548 -8.81 -11.90 -20.71
CA LEU A 548 -7.41 -12.31 -20.63
C LEU A 548 -6.76 -11.74 -19.39
N LEU A 549 -6.79 -12.51 -18.30
CA LEU A 549 -6.12 -12.13 -17.06
C LEU A 549 -4.60 -11.99 -17.29
N PRO A 550 -3.94 -11.07 -16.57
CA PRO A 550 -2.49 -10.95 -16.65
C PRO A 550 -1.81 -12.22 -16.12
N ALA A 551 -0.76 -12.67 -16.81
CA ALA A 551 -0.02 -13.88 -16.43
C ALA A 551 0.49 -13.89 -14.97
N LEU A 552 0.65 -12.71 -14.37
CA LEU A 552 1.02 -12.54 -12.97
C LEU A 552 -0.05 -13.03 -11.96
N TYR A 553 -1.31 -13.23 -12.39
CA TYR A 553 -2.35 -13.87 -11.58
C TYR A 553 -2.26 -15.39 -11.55
N GLY A 554 -1.34 -15.98 -12.32
CA GLY A 554 -1.16 -17.43 -12.40
C GLY A 554 -2.25 -18.12 -13.22
N PRO A 555 -2.33 -19.46 -13.14
CA PRO A 555 -3.37 -20.23 -13.81
C PRO A 555 -4.74 -20.01 -13.14
N GLU A 556 -5.78 -20.40 -13.86
CA GLU A 556 -7.14 -20.45 -13.32
C GLU A 556 -7.19 -21.34 -12.06
N PRO A 557 -7.79 -20.87 -10.96
CA PRO A 557 -7.94 -21.68 -9.76
C PRO A 557 -8.96 -22.81 -9.97
N GLU A 558 -8.87 -23.84 -9.13
CA GLU A 558 -9.82 -24.97 -9.16
C GLU A 558 -11.27 -24.49 -9.00
N HIS A 559 -12.17 -25.11 -9.77
CA HIS A 559 -13.60 -24.77 -9.77
C HIS A 559 -14.28 -25.33 -8.51
N GLY A 560 -14.51 -24.44 -7.55
CA GLY A 560 -15.34 -24.70 -6.37
C GLY A 560 -16.71 -24.06 -6.47
N TRP A 561 -17.38 -23.91 -5.33
CA TRP A 561 -18.72 -23.32 -5.24
C TRP A 561 -18.88 -22.00 -6.02
N CYS A 562 -17.95 -21.05 -5.88
CA CYS A 562 -18.07 -19.75 -6.54
C CYS A 562 -18.09 -19.83 -8.06
N TRP A 563 -17.34 -20.75 -8.66
CA TRP A 563 -17.39 -20.96 -10.09
C TRP A 563 -18.79 -21.40 -10.54
N TYR A 564 -19.35 -22.42 -9.88
CA TYR A 564 -20.68 -22.94 -10.19
C TYR A 564 -21.79 -21.91 -9.94
N PHE A 565 -21.72 -21.21 -8.80
CA PHE A 565 -22.65 -20.14 -8.45
C PHE A 565 -22.63 -19.02 -9.48
N GLU A 566 -21.45 -18.54 -9.88
CA GLU A 566 -21.31 -17.43 -10.83
C GLU A 566 -21.75 -17.82 -12.24
N LYS A 567 -21.48 -19.06 -12.67
CA LYS A 567 -21.99 -19.60 -13.94
C LYS A 567 -23.51 -19.79 -13.89
N ALA A 568 -24.06 -20.25 -12.77
CA ALA A 568 -25.50 -20.40 -12.58
C ALA A 568 -26.21 -19.04 -12.58
N ASP A 569 -25.64 -18.01 -11.93
CA ASP A 569 -26.19 -16.65 -11.93
C ASP A 569 -26.12 -16.01 -13.33
N LEU A 570 -25.05 -16.27 -14.08
CA LEU A 570 -24.96 -15.85 -15.49
C LEU A 570 -26.03 -16.56 -16.35
N ALA A 571 -26.22 -17.86 -16.18
CA ALA A 571 -27.27 -18.61 -16.89
C ALA A 571 -28.67 -18.11 -16.53
N ARG A 572 -28.91 -17.82 -15.24
CA ARG A 572 -30.12 -17.19 -14.72
C ARG A 572 -30.39 -15.84 -15.39
N GLN A 573 -29.37 -14.98 -15.47
CA GLN A 573 -29.45 -13.69 -16.15
C GLN A 573 -29.85 -13.82 -17.63
N GLN A 574 -29.42 -14.89 -18.31
CA GLN A 574 -29.76 -15.18 -19.70
C GLN A 574 -31.11 -15.91 -19.87
N GLY A 575 -31.83 -16.19 -18.79
CA GLY A 575 -33.06 -16.97 -18.81
C GLY A 575 -32.86 -18.47 -19.08
N ASN A 576 -31.62 -18.97 -19.01
CA ASN A 576 -31.30 -20.38 -19.15
C ASN A 576 -31.46 -21.12 -17.80
N TRP A 577 -32.70 -21.26 -17.36
CA TRP A 577 -33.05 -21.78 -16.04
C TRP A 577 -32.62 -23.23 -15.83
N ARG A 578 -32.65 -24.07 -16.88
CA ARG A 578 -32.25 -25.48 -16.79
C ARG A 578 -30.75 -25.61 -16.51
N GLU A 579 -29.94 -24.78 -17.17
CA GLU A 579 -28.49 -24.74 -16.93
C GLU A 579 -28.17 -24.26 -15.52
N ALA A 580 -28.86 -23.21 -15.04
CA ALA A 580 -28.68 -22.72 -13.67
C ALA A 580 -28.99 -23.82 -12.62
N VAL A 581 -30.04 -24.63 -12.82
CA VAL A 581 -30.33 -25.79 -11.96
C VAL A 581 -29.25 -26.86 -12.08
N ALA A 582 -28.83 -27.20 -13.30
CA ALA A 582 -27.83 -28.25 -13.55
C ALA A 582 -26.50 -27.94 -12.86
N LEU A 583 -26.02 -26.70 -12.97
CA LEU A 583 -24.79 -26.24 -12.32
C LEU A 583 -24.86 -26.32 -10.79
N GLY A 584 -26.01 -25.95 -10.20
CA GLY A 584 -26.22 -26.08 -8.76
C GLY A 584 -26.22 -27.52 -8.29
N ASP A 585 -26.94 -28.40 -9.01
CA ASP A 585 -27.02 -29.82 -8.70
C ASP A 585 -25.67 -30.51 -8.82
N GLU A 586 -24.88 -30.16 -9.84
CA GLU A 586 -23.52 -30.63 -10.01
C GLU A 586 -22.64 -30.20 -8.83
N ALA A 587 -22.63 -28.91 -8.48
CA ALA A 587 -21.85 -28.39 -7.36
C ALA A 587 -22.16 -29.12 -6.04
N MET A 588 -23.45 -29.26 -5.70
CA MET A 588 -23.88 -29.94 -4.48
C MET A 588 -23.55 -31.44 -4.49
N SER A 589 -23.63 -32.10 -5.66
CA SER A 589 -23.26 -33.51 -5.79
C SER A 589 -21.77 -33.75 -5.51
N GLN A 590 -20.93 -32.74 -5.77
CA GLN A 590 -19.49 -32.73 -5.47
C GLN A 590 -19.19 -32.23 -4.04
N GLY A 591 -20.20 -31.90 -3.24
CA GLY A 591 -20.04 -31.42 -1.87
C GLY A 591 -19.71 -29.94 -1.76
N TYR A 592 -19.87 -29.16 -2.84
CA TYR A 592 -19.74 -27.70 -2.80
C TYR A 592 -21.05 -27.05 -2.37
N PHE A 593 -20.96 -26.16 -1.37
CA PHE A 593 -22.10 -25.46 -0.78
C PHE A 593 -21.75 -23.98 -0.55
N PRO A 594 -22.77 -23.09 -0.50
CA PRO A 594 -22.54 -21.67 -0.32
C PRO A 594 -21.99 -21.33 1.05
N ALA A 595 -21.07 -20.37 1.07
CA ALA A 595 -20.58 -19.76 2.31
C ALA A 595 -21.62 -18.77 2.87
N LEU A 596 -22.39 -18.11 2.00
CA LEU A 596 -23.39 -17.11 2.38
C LEU A 596 -24.78 -17.50 1.88
N GLN A 597 -25.79 -17.35 2.76
CA GLN A 597 -27.16 -17.78 2.46
C GLN A 597 -27.81 -17.05 1.27
N GLN A 598 -27.39 -15.82 0.98
CA GLN A 598 -27.86 -15.06 -0.18
C GLN A 598 -27.49 -15.68 -1.54
N GLU A 599 -26.48 -16.57 -1.59
CA GLU A 599 -26.09 -17.25 -2.82
C GLU A 599 -27.13 -18.29 -3.26
N TRP A 600 -28.05 -18.70 -2.36
CA TRP A 600 -29.18 -19.57 -2.70
C TRP A 600 -30.26 -18.90 -3.54
N LEU A 601 -30.32 -17.57 -3.59
CA LEU A 601 -31.37 -16.83 -4.31
C LEU A 601 -31.44 -17.22 -5.79
N VAL A 602 -30.28 -17.41 -6.41
CA VAL A 602 -30.13 -17.85 -7.80
C VAL A 602 -30.84 -19.18 -8.04
N PHE A 603 -30.64 -20.15 -7.14
CA PHE A 603 -31.20 -21.48 -7.26
C PHE A 603 -32.68 -21.53 -6.88
N ILE A 604 -33.12 -20.75 -5.89
CA ILE A 604 -34.55 -20.59 -5.56
C ILE A 604 -35.32 -20.15 -6.81
N GLU A 605 -34.80 -19.14 -7.51
CA GLU A 605 -35.40 -18.66 -8.76
C GLU A 605 -35.37 -19.72 -9.86
N ALA A 606 -34.23 -20.36 -10.08
CA ALA A 606 -34.08 -21.37 -11.12
C ALA A 606 -34.99 -22.61 -10.90
N TYR A 607 -35.15 -23.06 -9.65
CA TYR A 607 -36.08 -24.14 -9.31
C TYR A 607 -37.53 -23.75 -9.61
N ALA A 608 -37.93 -22.53 -9.28
CA ALA A 608 -39.29 -22.06 -9.57
C ALA A 608 -39.56 -22.01 -11.09
N HIS A 609 -38.61 -21.47 -11.86
CA HIS A 609 -38.73 -21.37 -13.32
C HIS A 609 -38.69 -22.72 -14.05
N THR A 610 -38.15 -23.77 -13.43
CA THR A 610 -38.14 -25.14 -13.97
C THR A 610 -39.31 -25.99 -13.47
N GLY A 611 -40.21 -25.44 -12.64
CA GLY A 611 -41.35 -26.14 -12.07
C GLY A 611 -41.03 -27.02 -10.86
N ALA A 612 -39.80 -26.95 -10.35
CA ALA A 612 -39.36 -27.64 -9.14
C ALA A 612 -39.82 -26.89 -7.86
N TRP A 613 -41.12 -26.63 -7.75
CA TRP A 613 -41.73 -25.78 -6.71
C TRP A 613 -41.40 -26.22 -5.28
N MET A 614 -41.39 -27.53 -5.01
CA MET A 614 -41.03 -28.07 -3.69
C MET A 614 -39.58 -27.74 -3.30
N ARG A 615 -38.65 -27.78 -4.27
CA ARG A 615 -37.23 -27.43 -4.03
C ARG A 615 -37.08 -25.93 -3.79
N ALA A 616 -37.76 -25.10 -4.57
CA ALA A 616 -37.77 -23.65 -4.39
C ALA A 616 -38.28 -23.25 -3.00
N GLN A 617 -39.37 -23.88 -2.53
CA GLN A 617 -39.92 -23.65 -1.19
C GLN A 617 -38.98 -24.12 -0.08
N ALA A 618 -38.41 -25.33 -0.19
CA ALA A 618 -37.50 -25.86 0.80
C ALA A 618 -36.27 -24.96 0.97
N ALA A 619 -35.61 -24.58 -0.14
CA ALA A 619 -34.47 -23.67 -0.11
C ALA A 619 -34.85 -22.30 0.48
N THR A 620 -36.02 -21.76 0.12
CA THR A 620 -36.54 -20.51 0.70
C THR A 620 -36.77 -20.58 2.21
N ALA A 621 -37.25 -21.72 2.71
CA ALA A 621 -37.44 -21.96 4.14
C ALA A 621 -36.11 -22.08 4.88
N ASP A 622 -35.13 -22.76 4.30
CA ASP A 622 -33.82 -22.93 4.90
C ASP A 622 -33.05 -21.61 4.96
N VAL A 623 -33.06 -20.81 3.88
CA VAL A 623 -32.44 -19.48 3.86
C VAL A 623 -33.06 -18.56 4.91
N SER A 624 -34.38 -18.49 5.00
CA SER A 624 -35.06 -17.64 5.98
C SER A 624 -34.84 -18.10 7.41
N ARG A 625 -34.82 -19.42 7.67
CA ARG A 625 -34.49 -19.96 9.00
C ARG A 625 -33.05 -19.63 9.39
N ALA A 626 -32.11 -19.75 8.46
CA ALA A 626 -30.68 -19.51 8.72
C ALA A 626 -30.31 -18.02 8.75
N ALA A 627 -30.98 -17.19 7.96
CA ALA A 627 -30.72 -15.77 7.78
C ALA A 627 -32.02 -14.97 7.61
N PRO A 628 -32.81 -14.79 8.70
CA PRO A 628 -34.10 -14.07 8.62
C PRO A 628 -33.98 -12.62 8.12
N TYR A 629 -32.81 -12.01 8.28
CA TYR A 629 -32.54 -10.68 7.74
C TYR A 629 -32.59 -10.62 6.21
N LEU A 630 -32.54 -11.76 5.50
CA LEU A 630 -32.73 -11.83 4.04
C LEU A 630 -34.20 -11.94 3.63
N ASP A 631 -35.16 -12.00 4.56
CA ASP A 631 -36.59 -12.11 4.24
C ASP A 631 -37.07 -11.04 3.26
N PRO A 632 -36.73 -9.74 3.40
CA PRO A 632 -37.17 -8.72 2.42
C PRO A 632 -36.72 -9.05 0.98
N LEU A 633 -35.53 -9.65 0.85
CA LEU A 633 -34.96 -10.06 -0.43
C LEU A 633 -35.68 -11.31 -0.97
N LEU A 634 -36.01 -12.27 -0.10
CA LEU A 634 -36.81 -13.44 -0.47
C LEU A 634 -38.22 -13.03 -0.92
N CYS A 635 -38.88 -12.12 -0.21
CA CYS A 635 -40.21 -11.64 -0.59
C CYS A 635 -40.18 -11.01 -1.99
N ARG A 636 -39.20 -10.12 -2.24
CA ARG A 636 -39.06 -9.46 -3.54
C ARG A 636 -38.69 -10.43 -4.67
N LEU A 637 -37.87 -11.45 -4.37
CA LEU A 637 -37.57 -12.53 -5.31
C LEU A 637 -38.84 -13.31 -5.67
N TRP A 638 -39.69 -13.65 -4.70
CA TRP A 638 -40.93 -14.37 -4.96
C TRP A 638 -41.97 -13.54 -5.71
N ASP A 639 -42.04 -12.23 -5.48
CA ASP A 639 -42.85 -11.34 -6.31
C ASP A 639 -42.41 -11.38 -7.77
N ARG A 640 -41.10 -11.34 -8.03
CA ARG A 640 -40.55 -11.50 -9.38
C ARG A 640 -40.89 -12.87 -9.98
N ILE A 641 -40.66 -13.96 -9.25
CA ILE A 641 -40.99 -15.33 -9.68
C ILE A 641 -42.46 -15.45 -10.07
N VAL A 642 -43.38 -14.88 -9.29
CA VAL A 642 -44.82 -14.95 -9.58
C VAL A 642 -45.18 -14.22 -10.87
N LEU A 643 -44.50 -13.10 -11.16
CA LEU A 643 -44.70 -12.33 -12.39
C LEU A 643 -44.08 -13.03 -13.62
N SER A 644 -42.99 -13.77 -13.42
CA SER A 644 -42.18 -14.35 -14.50
C SER A 644 -42.46 -15.85 -14.77
N THR A 645 -43.38 -16.48 -14.03
CA THR A 645 -43.72 -17.92 -14.18
C THR A 645 -45.22 -18.17 -14.42
N PRO A 646 -45.59 -19.26 -15.13
CA PRO A 646 -47.00 -19.58 -15.41
C PRO A 646 -47.86 -19.80 -14.15
N ASP A 647 -49.13 -19.40 -14.21
CA ASP A 647 -50.07 -19.60 -13.10
C ASP A 647 -50.53 -21.06 -12.97
N THR A 648 -49.83 -21.80 -12.11
CA THR A 648 -50.11 -23.20 -11.80
C THR A 648 -50.63 -23.37 -10.37
N PRO A 649 -51.43 -24.40 -10.06
CA PRO A 649 -51.83 -24.73 -8.69
C PRO A 649 -50.63 -24.88 -7.74
N GLU A 650 -49.55 -25.50 -8.22
CA GLU A 650 -48.31 -25.73 -7.48
C GLU A 650 -47.60 -24.42 -7.13
N ARG A 651 -47.57 -23.46 -8.06
CA ARG A 651 -47.08 -22.09 -7.80
C ARG A 651 -47.93 -21.38 -6.73
N ARG A 652 -49.26 -21.46 -6.82
CA ARG A 652 -50.15 -20.81 -5.85
C ARG A 652 -49.96 -21.40 -4.45
N ALA A 653 -49.83 -22.72 -4.33
CA ALA A 653 -49.50 -23.39 -3.08
C ALA A 653 -48.13 -22.95 -2.54
N ALA A 654 -47.12 -22.82 -3.41
CA ALA A 654 -45.80 -22.32 -3.04
C ALA A 654 -45.82 -20.91 -2.47
N ARG A 655 -46.60 -20.02 -3.08
CA ARG A 655 -46.73 -18.62 -2.65
C ARG A 655 -47.45 -18.48 -1.30
N LEU A 656 -48.48 -19.28 -1.04
CA LEU A 656 -49.26 -19.19 0.21
C LEU A 656 -48.38 -19.41 1.46
N LEU A 657 -47.39 -20.30 1.37
CA LEU A 657 -46.43 -20.57 2.44
C LEU A 657 -45.46 -19.41 2.74
N LEU A 658 -45.34 -18.43 1.83
CA LEU A 658 -44.57 -17.20 2.04
C LEU A 658 -45.39 -16.07 2.63
N ALA A 659 -46.69 -16.00 2.31
CA ALA A 659 -47.60 -14.98 2.83
C ALA A 659 -47.79 -15.06 4.35
N GLU A 660 -47.49 -16.22 4.95
CA GLU A 660 -47.51 -16.42 6.41
C GLU A 660 -46.25 -15.88 7.12
N ARG A 661 -45.26 -15.33 6.38
CA ARG A 661 -44.04 -14.80 6.99
C ARG A 661 -44.20 -13.33 7.39
N PRO A 662 -43.77 -12.96 8.62
CA PRO A 662 -44.04 -11.65 9.21
C PRO A 662 -43.38 -10.45 8.49
N ASN A 663 -42.44 -10.70 7.57
CA ASN A 663 -41.66 -9.67 6.88
C ASN A 663 -42.00 -9.53 5.38
N CYS A 664 -42.99 -10.27 4.86
CA CYS A 664 -43.48 -10.16 3.49
C CYS A 664 -44.82 -9.41 3.46
N TYR A 665 -44.81 -8.11 3.77
CA TYR A 665 -45.94 -7.21 3.53
C TYR A 665 -45.44 -6.00 2.72
N PRO A 666 -46.28 -5.44 1.82
CA PRO A 666 -45.93 -4.30 0.97
C PRO A 666 -45.52 -3.05 1.74
#